data_AF-A0A813J4X6-F1
#
_entry.id   AF-A0A813J4X6-F1
#
_cell.length_a   1.000
_cell.length_b   1.000
_cell.length_c   1.000
_cell.angle_alpha   90.00
_cell.angle_beta   90.00
_cell.angle_gamma   90.00
#
_symmetry.space_group_name_H-M   'P 1'
#
loop_
_entity.id
_entity.type
_entity.pdbx_description
1 polymer ?
#
loop_
_entity_poly.entity_id
_entity_poly.type
_entity_poly.pdbx_seq_one_letter_code
_entity_poly.pdbx_strand_id
1 'polypeptide(L)'
;MRAYQRARPAAASSAISLCADIFPVSAAGVEALRRQQQPPLGRRQGPGGPLPSEIQRVQQLSVADLKSLVQSKGWHKAAGGDIGLAGAGRTREAILSDIVRKLVLEEQVKSSPATPSASSFRSSRWGRPAWGSESSTSSPSSGAAQMLQWLTDSTDLPCSKSTRWGSWTIPLRPVFRYKPIEISGEPCISVVASHEAIPPPDLHLGALPACAKDAERNVELIKGLQVMMLAGTGRPPSGGSIVGLKGRLGAAGLREWLMGVCTSEDTKRLISQASDDEVLWEVQPNRGGGSLTFLGSRLQPKLSASNTEQLSRLSVSQDPSWLMRACVLPPGERQSLVDGELGRLQRVSTEILGTLFPSGWERASSSQAESLGRSFSVFPQPSAVVGGGVRVKSVGKALWGAMTRTGLYQYEPTMGRQLAAFGVVLSRNPSPAEMRQAERTFSELSDILGELGLEVSAPGVASAGSVVEALDLAKKVGAQVVVFFATADAQGLYHTAKRECMLRKAPKLHHLASQWIDLQREKHDFYALASIGLGICGKLGHTPYVLDSDAGQKNQLLVGMDVCHYPDPKAAGQMMHVVAGHLQGSDGGVESSWLYAGHIDGESIPPVVYRTLLTSEACSGRQVTIHRDGRFTDIEKKFLAEHAKEVGVEGGGFTLVEVVKHAAGSPRLYSGRDNAPPGSFLRLSSSEGLLVAGDSRCAGTRNPLLLRVVEQPGGPNVEQAAKDIYRMSLVTYSNLWTKPRLPATTRAADAAAYFHASTGTHAMLRSGESSEALRFLGRQQYWL
;
A
#
# COMPACT_ATOMS: atom_id res chain seq x y z
N MET A 1 -17.29 20.42 -4.89
CA MET A 1 -16.17 21.05 -4.16
C MET A 1 -16.50 22.34 -3.39
N ARG A 2 -17.69 22.97 -3.52
CA ARG A 2 -18.03 24.23 -2.82
C ARG A 2 -18.40 24.12 -1.32
N ALA A 3 -18.44 22.92 -0.74
CA ALA A 3 -18.94 22.71 0.63
C ALA A 3 -17.86 22.64 1.74
N TYR A 4 -16.56 22.75 1.43
CA TYR A 4 -15.49 22.44 2.41
C TYR A 4 -14.62 23.61 2.90
N GLN A 5 -14.99 24.87 2.61
CA GLN A 5 -14.23 26.05 3.06
C GLN A 5 -15.04 26.98 3.98
N ARG A 6 -15.60 26.45 5.07
CA ARG A 6 -15.95 27.31 6.20
C ARG A 6 -14.70 27.53 7.05
N ALA A 7 -14.00 28.63 6.78
CA ALA A 7 -12.95 29.13 7.66
C ALA A 7 -13.58 29.46 9.02
N ARG A 8 -13.20 28.71 10.07
CA ARG A 8 -13.49 29.09 11.45
C ARG A 8 -12.63 30.32 11.82
N PRO A 9 -13.16 31.28 12.59
CA PRO A 9 -12.39 32.43 13.06
C PRO A 9 -11.23 31.95 13.95
N ALA A 10 -10.10 32.68 13.86
CA ALA A 10 -8.92 32.43 14.66
C ALA A 10 -9.22 32.68 16.15
N ALA A 11 -9.60 31.63 16.87
CA ALA A 11 -9.63 31.63 18.33
C ALA A 11 -8.19 31.68 18.85
N ALA A 12 -8.00 32.32 20.01
CA ALA A 12 -6.73 32.40 20.72
C ALA A 12 -6.03 31.03 20.77
N SER A 13 -4.71 31.03 20.53
CA SER A 13 -3.84 29.85 20.40
C SER A 13 -3.82 28.98 21.68
N SER A 14 -4.89 28.25 21.95
CA SER A 14 -4.81 27.06 22.79
C SER A 14 -3.85 26.09 22.10
N ALA A 15 -2.81 25.65 22.81
CA ALA A 15 -1.87 24.67 22.29
C ALA A 15 -2.64 23.49 21.67
N ILE A 16 -2.31 23.13 20.43
CA ILE A 16 -2.98 22.04 19.71
C ILE A 16 -2.74 20.75 20.52
N SER A 17 -3.80 20.19 21.09
CA SER A 17 -3.73 18.91 21.78
C SER A 17 -3.72 17.77 20.75
N LEU A 18 -2.58 17.10 20.64
CA LEU A 18 -2.39 15.95 19.75
C LEU A 18 -2.58 14.65 20.53
N CYS A 19 -3.14 13.63 19.87
CA CYS A 19 -3.14 12.26 20.40
C CYS A 19 -2.99 11.22 19.28
N ALA A 20 -2.72 9.97 19.64
CA ALA A 20 -2.53 8.88 18.69
C ALA A 20 -3.35 7.62 19.04
N ASP A 21 -3.57 6.71 18.07
CA ASP A 21 -4.04 5.33 18.32
C ASP A 21 -2.95 4.47 18.99
N ILE A 22 -2.32 4.99 20.05
CA ILE A 22 -1.24 4.33 20.80
C ILE A 22 -1.61 4.36 22.28
N PHE A 23 -1.44 3.25 22.98
CA PHE A 23 -1.85 3.07 24.36
C PHE A 23 -0.67 2.53 25.16
N PRO A 24 -0.13 3.28 26.15
CA PRO A 24 0.90 2.80 27.05
C PRO A 24 0.43 1.56 27.81
N VAL A 25 1.32 0.58 28.01
CA VAL A 25 1.00 -0.65 28.75
C VAL A 25 1.93 -0.84 29.94
N SER A 26 1.42 -1.47 31.00
CA SER A 26 2.22 -1.84 32.17
C SER A 26 3.20 -2.96 31.83
N ALA A 27 4.50 -2.66 31.82
CA ALA A 27 5.55 -3.67 31.64
C ALA A 27 5.46 -4.79 32.68
N ALA A 28 5.20 -4.41 33.94
CA ALA A 28 4.98 -5.36 35.04
C ALA A 28 3.72 -6.20 34.81
N GLY A 29 2.65 -5.60 34.28
CA GLY A 29 1.41 -6.29 33.94
C GLY A 29 1.61 -7.35 32.85
N VAL A 30 2.33 -7.01 31.78
CA VAL A 30 2.65 -7.99 30.73
C VAL A 30 3.43 -9.18 31.29
N GLU A 31 4.43 -8.90 32.12
CA GLU A 31 5.25 -9.95 32.72
C GLU A 31 4.45 -10.81 33.71
N ALA A 32 3.52 -10.22 34.46
CA ALA A 32 2.59 -10.96 35.31
C ALA A 32 1.70 -11.92 34.49
N LEU A 33 1.13 -11.44 33.38
CA LEU A 33 0.31 -12.26 32.47
C LEU A 33 1.13 -13.37 31.80
N ARG A 34 2.38 -13.08 31.43
CA ARG A 34 3.30 -14.09 30.90
C ARG A 34 3.56 -15.19 31.92
N ARG A 35 3.76 -14.85 33.19
CA ARG A 35 3.95 -15.84 34.28
C ARG A 35 2.69 -16.65 34.58
N GLN A 36 1.50 -16.04 34.49
CA GLN A 36 0.24 -16.76 34.66
C GLN A 36 -0.05 -17.73 33.50
N GLN A 37 0.38 -17.38 32.27
CA GLN A 37 0.21 -18.23 31.09
C GLN A 37 1.31 -19.29 30.94
N GLN A 38 2.45 -19.12 31.61
CA GLN A 38 3.38 -20.22 31.78
C GLN A 38 2.70 -21.29 32.64
N PRO A 39 2.58 -22.54 32.17
CA PRO A 39 2.13 -23.63 33.03
C PRO A 39 3.03 -23.63 34.27
N PRO A 40 2.48 -23.80 35.49
CA PRO A 40 3.25 -23.65 36.71
C PRO A 40 4.52 -24.49 36.61
N LEU A 41 5.69 -23.84 36.69
CA LEU A 41 7.00 -24.46 36.86
C LEU A 41 7.09 -25.05 38.28
N GLY A 42 6.15 -25.92 38.62
CA GLY A 42 6.32 -26.85 39.71
C GLY A 42 7.42 -27.80 39.30
N ARG A 43 8.57 -27.69 39.98
CA ARG A 43 9.59 -28.74 40.06
C ARG A 43 8.89 -30.09 40.28
N ARG A 44 8.67 -30.85 39.21
CA ARG A 44 8.84 -32.29 39.28
C ARG A 44 10.35 -32.53 39.18
N GLN A 45 10.99 -32.69 40.34
CA GLN A 45 12.18 -33.54 40.36
C GLN A 45 11.75 -34.90 39.79
N GLY A 46 12.56 -35.45 38.89
CA GLY A 46 12.29 -36.72 38.20
C GLY A 46 12.07 -37.90 39.15
N PRO A 47 11.59 -39.03 38.63
CA PRO A 47 12.24 -39.65 37.49
C PRO A 47 11.31 -39.97 36.30
N GLY A 48 11.84 -39.81 35.08
CA GLY A 48 11.48 -40.65 33.94
C GLY A 48 10.63 -40.02 32.83
N GLY A 49 11.28 -39.24 31.95
CA GLY A 49 10.97 -39.12 30.51
C GLY A 49 9.59 -38.59 30.07
N PRO A 50 9.43 -38.22 28.78
CA PRO A 50 8.10 -38.04 28.22
C PRO A 50 7.34 -39.35 28.37
N LEU A 51 6.13 -39.31 28.93
CA LEU A 51 5.26 -40.48 28.97
C LEU A 51 5.11 -40.99 27.53
N PRO A 52 5.45 -42.26 27.26
CA PRO A 52 5.34 -42.80 25.92
C PRO A 52 3.88 -42.71 25.47
N SER A 53 3.63 -42.38 24.19
CA SER A 53 2.28 -42.45 23.62
C SER A 53 1.65 -43.81 23.95
N GLU A 54 0.32 -43.93 24.04
CA GLU A 54 -0.34 -45.22 24.34
C GLU A 54 0.16 -46.31 23.38
N ILE A 55 0.49 -45.93 22.13
CA ILE A 55 1.17 -46.77 21.13
C ILE A 55 2.56 -47.25 21.61
N GLN A 56 3.43 -46.36 22.08
CA GLN A 56 4.75 -46.73 22.61
C GLN A 56 4.65 -47.59 23.88
N ARG A 57 3.64 -47.36 24.73
CA ARG A 57 3.37 -48.23 25.90
C ARG A 57 2.98 -49.63 25.47
N VAL A 58 2.10 -49.75 24.48
CA VAL A 58 1.67 -51.06 23.95
C VAL A 58 2.81 -51.79 23.23
N GLN A 59 3.71 -51.08 22.55
CA GLN A 59 4.89 -51.67 21.91
C GLN A 59 5.82 -52.41 22.89
N GLN A 60 5.76 -52.10 24.18
CA GLN A 60 6.57 -52.73 25.23
C GLN A 60 5.88 -53.92 25.93
N LEU A 61 4.60 -54.19 25.65
CA LEU A 61 3.83 -55.24 26.35
C LEU A 61 4.21 -56.66 25.89
N SER A 62 4.08 -57.63 26.80
CA SER A 62 4.25 -59.06 26.47
C SER A 62 3.05 -59.59 25.67
N VAL A 63 3.16 -60.78 25.07
CA VAL A 63 2.03 -61.41 24.35
C VAL A 63 0.81 -61.59 25.26
N ALA A 64 1.02 -61.98 26.52
CA ALA A 64 -0.05 -62.18 27.49
C ALA A 64 -0.74 -60.85 27.83
N ASP A 65 0.04 -59.78 27.99
CA ASP A 65 -0.49 -58.45 28.29
C ASP A 65 -1.23 -57.84 27.10
N LEU A 66 -0.73 -58.05 25.87
CA LEU A 66 -1.43 -57.64 24.65
C LEU A 66 -2.78 -58.38 24.50
N LYS A 67 -2.81 -59.68 24.81
CA LYS A 67 -4.06 -60.47 24.83
C LYS A 67 -5.05 -59.95 25.87
N SER A 68 -4.56 -59.65 27.08
CA SER A 68 -5.37 -59.07 28.17
C SER A 68 -5.89 -57.67 27.81
N LEU A 69 -5.08 -56.85 27.15
CA LEU A 69 -5.47 -55.53 26.66
C LEU A 69 -6.59 -55.64 25.60
N VAL A 70 -6.45 -56.55 24.62
CA VAL A 70 -7.47 -56.79 23.59
C VAL A 70 -8.78 -57.29 24.21
N GLN A 71 -8.72 -58.14 25.24
CA GLN A 71 -9.90 -58.62 25.96
C GLN A 71 -10.57 -57.50 26.77
N SER A 72 -9.81 -56.72 27.53
CA SER A 72 -10.33 -55.64 28.38
C SER A 72 -10.91 -54.46 27.58
N LYS A 73 -10.38 -54.18 26.38
CA LYS A 73 -10.93 -53.18 25.45
C LYS A 73 -12.11 -53.72 24.63
N GLY A 74 -12.50 -54.98 24.79
CA GLY A 74 -13.59 -55.60 24.02
C GLY A 74 -13.27 -55.82 22.53
N TRP A 75 -12.00 -55.79 22.13
CA TRP A 75 -11.58 -55.96 20.74
C TRP A 75 -11.40 -57.42 20.32
N HIS A 76 -11.52 -58.37 21.26
CA HIS A 76 -11.37 -59.78 20.97
C HIS A 76 -12.52 -60.33 20.11
N LYS A 77 -12.21 -61.13 19.08
CA LYS A 77 -13.19 -61.71 18.16
C LYS A 77 -14.29 -62.53 18.83
N ALA A 78 -13.99 -63.24 19.92
CA ALA A 78 -15.01 -63.99 20.67
C ALA A 78 -15.98 -63.09 21.47
N ALA A 79 -15.62 -61.82 21.69
CA ALA A 79 -16.44 -60.80 22.37
C ALA A 79 -17.09 -59.82 21.38
N GLY A 80 -17.12 -60.14 20.08
CA GLY A 80 -17.69 -59.28 19.03
C GLY A 80 -16.71 -58.25 18.43
N GLY A 81 -15.44 -58.26 18.84
CA GLY A 81 -14.38 -57.46 18.21
C GLY A 81 -13.82 -58.10 16.94
N ASP A 82 -12.73 -57.55 16.43
CA ASP A 82 -12.10 -57.95 15.16
C ASP A 82 -10.67 -58.51 15.31
N ILE A 83 -10.09 -58.49 16.52
CA ILE A 83 -8.75 -59.02 16.78
C ILE A 83 -8.83 -60.48 17.24
N GLY A 84 -8.20 -61.39 16.50
CA GLY A 84 -8.08 -62.80 16.88
C GLY A 84 -6.87 -63.06 17.79
N LEU A 85 -7.04 -63.76 18.91
CA LEU A 85 -5.96 -64.00 19.90
C LEU A 85 -5.38 -65.43 19.89
N ALA A 86 -5.96 -66.35 19.10
CA ALA A 86 -5.52 -67.73 18.96
C ALA A 86 -5.49 -68.17 17.49
N GLY A 87 -4.70 -69.21 17.18
CA GLY A 87 -4.52 -69.76 15.83
C GLY A 87 -3.08 -69.63 15.31
N ALA A 88 -2.73 -70.45 14.32
CA ALA A 88 -1.44 -70.39 13.64
C ALA A 88 -1.25 -68.99 13.03
N GLY A 89 -0.15 -68.31 13.37
CA GLY A 89 0.16 -66.95 12.91
C GLY A 89 -0.21 -65.81 13.87
N ARG A 90 -0.80 -66.08 15.04
CA ARG A 90 -1.02 -65.05 16.08
C ARG A 90 0.20 -64.84 16.98
N THR A 91 1.28 -64.35 16.37
CA THR A 91 2.50 -63.91 17.05
C THR A 91 2.27 -62.58 17.79
N ARG A 92 3.23 -62.20 18.64
CA ARG A 92 3.22 -60.93 19.37
C ARG A 92 3.05 -59.74 18.43
N GLU A 93 3.82 -59.73 17.35
CA GLU A 93 3.88 -58.65 16.37
C GLU A 93 2.57 -58.52 15.60
N ALA A 94 1.91 -59.63 15.29
CA ALA A 94 0.59 -59.62 14.64
C ALA A 94 -0.48 -59.00 15.55
N ILE A 95 -0.51 -59.39 16.83
CA ILE A 95 -1.45 -58.83 17.82
C ILE A 95 -1.14 -57.34 18.09
N LEU A 96 0.14 -56.98 18.22
CA LEU A 96 0.59 -55.61 18.41
C LEU A 96 0.19 -54.71 17.23
N SER A 97 0.38 -55.16 16.00
CA SER A 97 0.00 -54.41 14.79
C SER A 97 -1.50 -54.13 14.73
N ASP A 98 -2.33 -55.11 15.08
CA ASP A 98 -3.79 -54.94 15.15
C ASP A 98 -4.19 -53.93 16.23
N ILE A 99 -3.56 -53.96 17.41
CA ILE A 99 -3.81 -53.00 18.49
C ILE A 99 -3.39 -51.57 18.11
N VAL A 100 -2.20 -51.41 17.53
CA VAL A 100 -1.72 -50.08 17.10
C VAL A 100 -2.67 -49.47 16.07
N ARG A 101 -3.17 -50.28 15.14
CA ARG A 101 -4.19 -49.84 14.17
C ARG A 101 -5.47 -49.35 14.85
N LYS A 102 -5.95 -50.05 15.88
CA LYS A 102 -7.13 -49.64 16.66
C LYS A 102 -6.90 -48.33 17.41
N LEU A 103 -5.75 -48.17 18.06
CA LEU A 103 -5.42 -46.94 18.79
C LEU A 103 -5.34 -45.73 17.86
N VAL A 104 -4.77 -45.88 16.66
CA VAL A 104 -4.73 -44.81 15.66
C VAL A 104 -6.15 -44.44 15.20
N LEU A 105 -7.02 -45.42 14.98
CA LEU A 105 -8.43 -45.17 14.61
C LEU A 105 -9.20 -44.49 15.74
N GLU A 106 -8.97 -44.87 16.99
CA GLU A 106 -9.60 -44.21 18.15
C GLU A 106 -9.14 -42.76 18.32
N GLU A 107 -7.86 -42.46 18.08
CA GLU A 107 -7.35 -41.07 18.05
C GLU A 107 -8.00 -40.26 16.92
N GLN A 108 -8.18 -40.86 15.74
CA GLN A 108 -8.85 -40.21 14.61
C GLN A 108 -10.34 -39.93 14.90
N VAL A 109 -11.05 -40.86 15.54
CA VAL A 109 -12.45 -40.68 15.95
C VAL A 109 -12.58 -39.62 17.05
N LYS A 110 -11.70 -39.61 18.06
CA LYS A 110 -11.66 -38.56 19.10
C LYS A 110 -11.35 -37.17 18.54
N SER A 111 -10.65 -37.12 17.40
CA SER A 111 -10.35 -35.87 16.69
C SER A 111 -11.44 -35.38 15.73
N SER A 112 -12.52 -36.15 15.52
CA SER A 112 -13.67 -35.71 14.72
C SER A 112 -14.70 -34.95 15.58
N PRO A 113 -15.05 -33.70 15.26
CA PRO A 113 -16.08 -32.98 16.01
C PRO A 113 -17.47 -33.54 15.73
N ALA A 114 -18.25 -33.76 16.80
CA ALA A 114 -19.66 -34.11 16.72
C ALA A 114 -20.46 -33.06 15.93
N THR A 115 -21.46 -33.52 15.18
CA THR A 115 -22.35 -32.70 14.34
C THR A 115 -23.08 -31.64 15.17
N PRO A 116 -22.97 -30.33 14.86
CA PRO A 116 -23.77 -29.31 15.52
C PRO A 116 -25.13 -29.14 14.85
N SER A 117 -26.18 -29.06 15.67
CA SER A 117 -27.50 -28.58 15.27
C SER A 117 -27.41 -27.17 14.69
N ALA A 118 -28.21 -26.92 13.65
CA ALA A 118 -28.24 -25.69 12.89
C ALA A 118 -28.72 -24.47 13.71
N SER A 119 -27.81 -23.78 14.41
CA SER A 119 -27.89 -22.33 14.72
C SER A 119 -26.75 -21.87 15.65
N SER A 120 -25.49 -22.08 15.28
CA SER A 120 -24.38 -21.25 15.78
C SER A 120 -23.12 -21.54 14.97
N PHE A 121 -22.75 -20.62 14.10
CA PHE A 121 -21.48 -20.69 13.38
C PHE A 121 -20.36 -20.33 14.36
N ARG A 122 -19.89 -21.30 15.17
CA ARG A 122 -18.71 -21.10 16.02
C ARG A 122 -17.47 -21.15 15.14
N SER A 123 -16.81 -20.01 15.00
CA SER A 123 -15.46 -19.88 14.47
C SER A 123 -14.47 -20.60 15.41
N SER A 124 -14.24 -21.90 15.20
CA SER A 124 -13.01 -22.57 15.67
C SER A 124 -11.88 -22.21 14.70
N ARG A 125 -11.60 -20.91 14.55
CA ARG A 125 -10.42 -20.41 13.85
C ARG A 125 -9.28 -20.33 14.85
N TRP A 126 -8.12 -20.82 14.41
CA TRP A 126 -6.84 -20.83 15.12
C TRP A 126 -6.76 -21.89 16.22
N GLY A 127 -5.90 -22.90 15.99
CA GLY A 127 -5.36 -23.65 17.11
C GLY A 127 -4.77 -22.67 18.13
N ARG A 128 -4.79 -23.02 19.42
CA ARG A 128 -4.10 -22.24 20.46
C ARG A 128 -2.72 -21.85 19.89
N PRO A 129 -2.32 -20.57 19.91
CA PRO A 129 -0.96 -20.23 19.53
C PRO A 129 -0.06 -21.11 20.39
N ALA A 130 0.68 -22.01 19.74
CA ALA A 130 1.80 -22.63 20.40
C ALA A 130 2.71 -21.44 20.75
N TRP A 131 2.79 -21.11 22.04
CA TRP A 131 3.83 -20.26 22.59
C TRP A 131 5.13 -21.05 22.41
N GLY A 132 5.57 -21.14 21.15
CA GLY A 132 6.74 -21.87 20.73
C GLY A 132 7.96 -21.24 21.38
N SER A 133 8.92 -22.08 21.72
CA SER A 133 10.18 -21.74 22.39
C SER A 133 11.16 -20.93 21.51
N GLU A 134 10.66 -20.07 20.63
CA GLU A 134 11.49 -19.15 19.84
C GLU A 134 11.87 -17.94 20.70
N SER A 135 13.09 -18.02 21.22
CA SER A 135 13.97 -17.00 21.82
C SER A 135 13.41 -16.02 22.87
N SER A 136 14.12 -15.96 23.98
CA SER A 136 13.82 -15.34 25.27
C SER A 136 13.82 -13.81 25.33
N THR A 137 13.42 -13.09 24.28
CA THR A 137 13.45 -11.60 24.27
C THR A 137 12.25 -10.93 23.58
N SER A 138 11.03 -11.49 23.67
CA SER A 138 9.85 -10.73 23.23
C SER A 138 9.62 -9.53 24.15
N SER A 139 9.61 -8.31 23.58
CA SER A 139 9.34 -7.08 24.32
C SER A 139 7.96 -7.13 25.02
N PRO A 140 7.76 -6.42 26.14
CA PRO A 140 6.45 -6.37 26.81
C PRO A 140 5.32 -5.95 25.86
N SER A 141 5.57 -4.99 24.97
CA SER A 141 4.60 -4.55 23.97
C SER A 141 4.16 -5.67 23.02
N SER A 142 5.05 -6.62 22.68
CA SER A 142 4.74 -7.74 21.78
C SER A 142 3.79 -8.75 22.42
N GLY A 143 4.05 -9.15 23.68
CA GLY A 143 3.17 -10.05 24.41
C GLY A 143 1.76 -9.44 24.60
N ALA A 144 1.70 -8.15 24.90
CA ALA A 144 0.44 -7.44 25.06
C ALA A 144 -0.35 -7.36 23.74
N ALA A 145 0.31 -7.02 22.63
CA ALA A 145 -0.32 -6.96 21.31
C ALA A 145 -0.87 -8.32 20.86
N GLN A 146 -0.10 -9.40 21.04
CA GLN A 146 -0.55 -10.77 20.70
C GLN A 146 -1.79 -11.19 21.51
N MET A 147 -1.82 -10.84 22.79
CA MET A 147 -2.95 -11.17 23.67
C MET A 147 -4.22 -10.40 23.31
N LEU A 148 -4.11 -9.10 23.02
CA LEU A 148 -5.26 -8.33 22.52
C LEU A 148 -5.73 -8.83 21.16
N GLN A 149 -4.81 -9.22 20.27
CA GLN A 149 -5.15 -9.83 18.99
C GLN A 149 -5.91 -11.14 19.18
N TRP A 150 -5.42 -12.01 20.07
CA TRP A 150 -6.09 -13.28 20.39
C TRP A 150 -7.48 -13.08 20.98
N LEU A 151 -7.66 -12.15 21.92
CA LEU A 151 -8.98 -11.84 22.50
C LEU A 151 -9.94 -11.31 21.44
N THR A 152 -9.45 -10.49 20.52
CA THR A 152 -10.24 -9.94 19.41
C THR A 152 -10.69 -11.05 18.46
N ASP A 153 -9.76 -11.90 18.03
CA ASP A 153 -10.01 -12.98 17.07
C ASP A 153 -10.88 -14.11 17.66
N SER A 154 -10.89 -14.27 18.99
CA SER A 154 -11.70 -15.26 19.70
C SER A 154 -13.18 -14.85 19.86
N THR A 155 -13.53 -13.65 19.42
CA THR A 155 -14.88 -13.10 19.56
C THR A 155 -15.39 -12.56 18.22
N ASP A 156 -16.60 -12.94 17.83
CA ASP A 156 -17.21 -12.37 16.63
C ASP A 156 -17.57 -10.91 16.86
N LEU A 157 -16.98 -10.03 16.05
CA LEU A 157 -17.32 -8.61 16.03
C LEU A 157 -18.57 -8.40 15.17
N PRO A 158 -19.65 -7.78 15.72
CA PRO A 158 -20.82 -7.46 14.94
C PRO A 158 -20.46 -6.45 13.84
N CYS A 159 -21.16 -6.55 12.71
CA CYS A 159 -21.03 -5.55 11.65
C CYS A 159 -21.57 -4.22 12.18
N SER A 160 -20.75 -3.18 12.14
CA SER A 160 -21.14 -1.85 12.65
C SER A 160 -21.80 -0.99 11.58
N LYS A 161 -21.63 -1.36 10.31
CA LYS A 161 -22.13 -0.63 9.14
C LYS A 161 -22.50 -1.57 8.01
N SER A 162 -23.22 -1.04 7.04
CA SER A 162 -23.47 -1.68 5.75
C SER A 162 -23.39 -0.65 4.63
N THR A 163 -23.15 -1.14 3.43
CA THR A 163 -23.19 -0.36 2.18
C THR A 163 -23.88 -1.19 1.11
N ARG A 164 -24.04 -0.68 -0.12
CA ARG A 164 -24.75 -1.40 -1.19
C ARG A 164 -23.88 -1.55 -2.42
N TRP A 165 -23.87 -2.75 -3.00
CA TRP A 165 -23.35 -3.02 -4.33
C TRP A 165 -24.48 -3.60 -5.17
N GLY A 166 -24.96 -2.87 -6.18
CA GLY A 166 -26.17 -3.26 -6.91
C GLY A 166 -27.38 -3.46 -5.97
N SER A 167 -27.99 -4.63 -6.01
CA SER A 167 -29.08 -5.02 -5.11
C SER A 167 -28.59 -5.57 -3.76
N TRP A 168 -27.30 -5.93 -3.63
CA TRP A 168 -26.76 -6.55 -2.43
C TRP A 168 -26.44 -5.54 -1.34
N THR A 169 -26.86 -5.87 -0.11
CA THR A 169 -26.40 -5.17 1.10
C THR A 169 -25.11 -5.82 1.56
N ILE A 170 -24.03 -5.05 1.55
CA ILE A 170 -22.69 -5.50 1.93
C ILE A 170 -22.42 -5.08 3.37
N PRO A 171 -22.41 -6.00 4.34
CA PRO A 171 -22.01 -5.70 5.69
C PRO A 171 -20.53 -5.32 5.77
N LEU A 172 -20.24 -4.31 6.59
CA LEU A 172 -18.89 -3.84 6.89
C LEU A 172 -18.55 -4.21 8.32
N ARG A 173 -17.62 -5.15 8.46
CA ARG A 173 -17.14 -5.61 9.77
C ARG A 173 -15.91 -4.81 10.19
N PRO A 174 -15.87 -4.30 11.43
CA PRO A 174 -14.65 -3.69 11.93
C PRO A 174 -13.57 -4.77 12.13
N VAL A 175 -12.35 -4.44 11.75
CA VAL A 175 -11.16 -5.28 11.91
C VAL A 175 -10.13 -4.48 12.67
N PHE A 176 -9.62 -5.07 13.75
CA PHE A 176 -8.58 -4.48 14.59
C PHE A 176 -7.30 -5.30 14.47
N ARG A 177 -6.17 -4.59 14.43
CA ARG A 177 -4.84 -5.18 14.55
C ARG A 177 -4.05 -4.44 15.60
N TYR A 178 -3.41 -5.20 16.48
CA TYR A 178 -2.59 -4.67 17.56
C TYR A 178 -1.13 -4.85 17.21
N LYS A 179 -0.33 -3.81 17.41
CA LYS A 179 1.10 -3.84 17.12
C LYS A 179 1.91 -3.38 18.32
N PRO A 180 3.02 -4.06 18.64
CA PRO A 180 3.97 -3.53 19.59
C PRO A 180 4.57 -2.23 19.05
N ILE A 181 4.68 -1.23 19.91
CA ILE A 181 5.43 -0.01 19.63
C ILE A 181 6.07 0.48 20.93
N GLU A 182 7.15 1.23 20.82
CA GLU A 182 7.82 1.86 21.96
C GLU A 182 7.88 3.35 21.71
N ILE A 183 7.62 4.15 22.75
CA ILE A 183 7.76 5.60 22.72
C ILE A 183 8.75 5.99 23.79
N SER A 184 9.93 6.46 23.39
CA SER A 184 11.00 6.85 24.33
C SER A 184 11.34 5.76 25.36
N GLY A 185 11.30 4.49 24.91
CA GLY A 185 11.55 3.31 25.74
C GLY A 185 10.34 2.79 26.52
N GLU A 186 9.22 3.50 26.52
CA GLU A 186 7.99 3.03 27.17
C GLU A 186 7.23 2.05 26.27
N PRO A 187 6.88 0.84 26.77
CA PRO A 187 6.15 -0.13 25.99
C PRO A 187 4.70 0.33 25.78
N CYS A 188 4.28 0.32 24.52
CA CYS A 188 2.96 0.73 24.10
C CYS A 188 2.36 -0.28 23.11
N ILE A 189 1.06 -0.17 22.87
CA ILE A 189 0.37 -0.87 21.78
C ILE A 189 -0.23 0.14 20.82
N SER A 190 0.06 -0.01 19.54
CA SER A 190 -0.64 0.69 18.46
C SER A 190 -1.86 -0.10 18.02
N VAL A 191 -3.01 0.58 17.87
CA VAL A 191 -4.25 -0.04 17.37
C VAL A 191 -4.53 0.42 15.94
N VAL A 192 -4.65 -0.54 15.03
CA VAL A 192 -5.05 -0.31 13.64
C VAL A 192 -6.48 -0.80 13.45
N ALA A 193 -7.42 0.13 13.30
CA ALA A 193 -8.80 -0.18 12.93
C ALA A 193 -9.03 -0.03 11.41
N SER A 194 -9.92 -0.83 10.84
CA SER A 194 -10.44 -0.68 9.48
C SER A 194 -11.80 -1.35 9.36
N HIS A 195 -12.52 -1.10 8.27
CA HIS A 195 -13.66 -1.92 7.88
C HIS A 195 -13.28 -2.89 6.77
N GLU A 196 -13.71 -4.13 6.91
CA GLU A 196 -13.68 -5.15 5.87
C GLU A 196 -15.10 -5.35 5.33
N ALA A 197 -15.25 -5.27 4.02
CA ALA A 197 -16.50 -5.59 3.35
C ALA A 197 -16.64 -7.10 3.21
N ILE A 198 -17.68 -7.66 3.82
CA ILE A 198 -17.95 -9.09 3.76
C ILE A 198 -18.99 -9.33 2.67
N PRO A 199 -18.64 -10.02 1.56
CA PRO A 199 -19.64 -10.40 0.57
C PRO A 199 -20.65 -11.34 1.23
N PRO A 200 -21.97 -11.08 1.13
CA PRO A 200 -22.97 -11.99 1.67
C PRO A 200 -22.92 -13.35 0.93
N PRO A 201 -23.36 -14.46 1.54
CA PRO A 201 -23.18 -15.80 0.98
C PRO A 201 -23.77 -16.00 -0.43
N ASP A 202 -24.84 -15.28 -0.74
CA ASP A 202 -25.53 -15.26 -2.03
C ASP A 202 -24.83 -14.40 -3.10
N LEU A 203 -23.84 -13.59 -2.71
CA LEU A 203 -23.00 -12.84 -3.65
C LEU A 203 -21.85 -13.70 -4.16
N HIS A 204 -22.11 -14.42 -5.24
CA HIS A 204 -21.11 -15.23 -5.96
C HIS A 204 -21.20 -15.00 -7.47
N LEU A 205 -20.19 -15.42 -8.24
CA LEU A 205 -20.16 -15.18 -9.68
C LEU A 205 -21.35 -15.80 -10.41
N GLY A 206 -21.84 -16.96 -9.96
CA GLY A 206 -23.06 -17.57 -10.50
C GLY A 206 -24.35 -16.73 -10.33
N ALA A 207 -24.37 -15.75 -9.42
CA ALA A 207 -25.51 -14.87 -9.17
C ALA A 207 -25.39 -13.52 -9.91
N LEU A 208 -24.21 -13.22 -10.48
CA LEU A 208 -23.98 -12.00 -11.23
C LEU A 208 -24.40 -12.20 -12.69
N PRO A 209 -25.38 -11.45 -13.24
CA PRO A 209 -25.85 -11.63 -14.61
C PRO A 209 -24.72 -11.61 -15.65
N ALA A 210 -23.79 -10.66 -15.50
CA ALA A 210 -22.62 -10.52 -16.37
C ALA A 210 -21.70 -11.75 -16.37
N CYS A 211 -21.66 -12.51 -15.27
CA CYS A 211 -20.80 -13.67 -15.10
C CYS A 211 -21.53 -15.01 -15.32
N ALA A 212 -22.86 -15.03 -15.32
CA ALA A 212 -23.65 -16.26 -15.43
C ALA A 212 -24.36 -16.39 -16.79
N LYS A 213 -25.12 -15.37 -17.19
CA LYS A 213 -25.89 -15.39 -18.44
C LYS A 213 -25.03 -15.02 -19.63
N ASP A 214 -24.21 -13.99 -19.47
CA ASP A 214 -23.40 -13.39 -20.55
C ASP A 214 -21.90 -13.71 -20.44
N ALA A 215 -21.54 -14.81 -19.76
CA ALA A 215 -20.16 -15.14 -19.42
C ALA A 215 -19.21 -15.19 -20.63
N GLU A 216 -19.66 -15.79 -21.74
CA GLU A 216 -18.88 -15.91 -22.98
C GLU A 216 -18.59 -14.55 -23.61
N ARG A 217 -19.56 -13.63 -23.54
CA ARG A 217 -19.41 -12.25 -24.06
C ARG A 217 -18.55 -11.38 -23.15
N ASN A 218 -18.57 -11.66 -21.84
CA ASN A 218 -17.93 -10.84 -20.82
C ASN A 218 -16.63 -11.42 -20.27
N VAL A 219 -16.10 -12.51 -20.82
CA VAL A 219 -14.89 -13.17 -20.31
C VAL A 219 -13.72 -12.21 -20.16
N GLU A 220 -13.50 -11.33 -21.15
CA GLU A 220 -12.43 -10.33 -21.12
C GLU A 220 -12.67 -9.25 -20.06
N LEU A 221 -13.93 -8.95 -19.72
CA LEU A 221 -14.26 -8.02 -18.64
C LEU A 221 -14.02 -8.61 -17.25
N ILE A 222 -14.10 -9.93 -17.12
CA ILE A 222 -14.01 -10.66 -15.84
C ILE A 222 -12.58 -11.12 -15.57
N LYS A 223 -11.74 -11.30 -16.60
CA LYS A 223 -10.32 -11.63 -16.45
C LYS A 223 -9.61 -10.64 -15.53
N GLY A 224 -8.86 -11.18 -14.58
CA GLY A 224 -8.16 -10.44 -13.54
C GLY A 224 -9.02 -10.11 -12.30
N LEU A 225 -10.33 -10.41 -12.30
CA LEU A 225 -11.18 -10.26 -11.12
C LEU A 225 -10.65 -11.14 -9.98
N GLN A 226 -10.37 -10.52 -8.83
CA GLN A 226 -9.96 -11.24 -7.63
C GLN A 226 -11.19 -11.88 -6.98
N VAL A 227 -11.07 -13.16 -6.64
CA VAL A 227 -12.13 -13.97 -6.03
C VAL A 227 -11.64 -14.69 -4.79
N MET A 228 -12.57 -14.97 -3.88
CA MET A 228 -12.43 -15.86 -2.76
C MET A 228 -13.15 -17.17 -3.08
N MET A 229 -12.48 -18.30 -2.88
CA MET A 229 -13.08 -19.62 -3.02
C MET A 229 -13.88 -19.92 -1.76
N LEU A 230 -15.18 -20.18 -1.90
CA LEU A 230 -16.02 -20.63 -0.80
C LEU A 230 -15.55 -22.01 -0.35
N ALA A 231 -14.99 -22.07 0.85
CA ALA A 231 -14.44 -23.31 1.38
C ALA A 231 -15.50 -24.42 1.41
N GLY A 232 -15.09 -25.63 1.03
CA GLY A 232 -15.69 -26.85 1.59
C GLY A 232 -15.40 -26.90 3.10
N THR A 233 -16.22 -27.61 3.86
CA THR A 233 -16.14 -27.70 5.33
C THR A 233 -14.70 -27.94 5.81
N GLY A 234 -14.06 -26.93 6.40
CA GLY A 234 -12.81 -27.08 7.16
C GLY A 234 -11.54 -26.40 6.63
N ARG A 235 -11.50 -25.80 5.43
CA ARG A 235 -10.32 -25.02 4.98
C ARG A 235 -10.58 -23.51 5.02
N PRO A 236 -9.59 -22.66 5.36
CA PRO A 236 -9.73 -21.23 5.19
C PRO A 236 -9.92 -20.91 3.70
N PRO A 237 -10.80 -19.96 3.34
CA PRO A 237 -11.03 -19.60 1.95
C PRO A 237 -9.72 -19.10 1.33
N SER A 238 -9.28 -19.74 0.26
CA SER A 238 -8.15 -19.29 -0.56
C SER A 238 -8.62 -18.27 -1.58
N GLY A 239 -7.77 -17.28 -1.88
CA GLY A 239 -8.02 -16.32 -2.95
C GLY A 239 -7.31 -16.67 -4.25
N GLY A 240 -7.79 -16.12 -5.35
CA GLY A 240 -7.15 -16.18 -6.66
C GLY A 240 -7.68 -15.12 -7.62
N SER A 241 -7.22 -15.15 -8.86
CA SER A 241 -7.67 -14.26 -9.93
C SER A 241 -8.24 -15.07 -11.09
N ILE A 242 -9.34 -14.61 -11.68
CA ILE A 242 -9.92 -15.24 -12.87
C ILE A 242 -8.95 -15.08 -14.05
N VAL A 243 -8.61 -16.18 -14.73
CA VAL A 243 -7.74 -16.17 -15.92
C VAL A 243 -8.48 -16.54 -17.21
N GLY A 244 -9.63 -17.20 -17.10
CA GLY A 244 -10.38 -17.64 -18.27
C GLY A 244 -11.72 -18.28 -17.94
N LEU A 245 -12.50 -18.52 -18.99
CA LEU A 245 -13.77 -19.25 -18.96
C LEU A 245 -13.52 -20.66 -19.48
N LYS A 246 -13.89 -21.69 -18.71
CA LYS A 246 -13.78 -23.09 -19.15
C LYS A 246 -14.97 -23.51 -20.01
N GLY A 247 -16.16 -22.96 -19.73
CA GLY A 247 -17.42 -23.31 -20.38
C GLY A 247 -18.55 -23.46 -19.37
N ARG A 248 -19.65 -24.09 -19.79
CA ARG A 248 -20.76 -24.49 -18.90
C ARG A 248 -20.58 -25.93 -18.45
N LEU A 249 -21.01 -26.24 -17.23
CA LEU A 249 -20.79 -27.55 -16.60
C LEU A 249 -21.36 -28.71 -17.44
N GLY A 250 -22.52 -28.53 -18.06
CA GLY A 250 -23.17 -29.53 -18.91
C GLY A 250 -22.61 -29.64 -20.33
N ALA A 251 -21.62 -28.81 -20.71
CA ALA A 251 -20.95 -28.99 -21.99
C ALA A 251 -20.19 -30.33 -21.99
N ALA A 252 -20.22 -31.01 -23.15
CA ALA A 252 -19.85 -32.43 -23.28
C ALA A 252 -18.56 -32.81 -22.51
N GLY A 253 -18.72 -33.63 -21.47
CA GLY A 253 -17.63 -34.21 -20.69
C GLY A 253 -17.03 -33.32 -19.59
N LEU A 254 -17.43 -32.05 -19.45
CA LEU A 254 -16.84 -31.14 -18.46
C LEU A 254 -17.21 -31.52 -17.03
N ARG A 255 -18.44 -31.97 -16.78
CA ARG A 255 -18.87 -32.44 -15.45
C ARG A 255 -18.09 -33.68 -15.04
N GLU A 256 -18.01 -34.69 -15.90
CA GLU A 256 -17.29 -35.94 -15.66
C GLU A 256 -15.80 -35.68 -15.45
N TRP A 257 -15.21 -34.82 -16.30
CA TRP A 257 -13.82 -34.38 -16.14
C TRP A 257 -13.59 -33.70 -14.79
N LEU A 258 -14.43 -32.72 -14.43
CA LEU A 258 -14.27 -31.97 -13.18
C LEU A 258 -14.44 -32.87 -11.96
N MET A 259 -15.39 -33.81 -12.01
CA MET A 259 -15.57 -34.86 -11.00
C MET A 259 -14.35 -35.77 -10.88
N GLY A 260 -13.72 -36.12 -12.00
CA GLY A 260 -12.54 -36.99 -12.06
C GLY A 260 -11.27 -36.34 -11.50
N VAL A 261 -11.11 -35.02 -11.67
CA VAL A 261 -9.95 -34.28 -11.13
C VAL A 261 -10.13 -33.81 -9.68
N CYS A 262 -11.37 -33.78 -9.18
CA CYS A 262 -11.65 -33.40 -7.80
C CYS A 262 -11.34 -34.54 -6.82
N THR A 263 -10.56 -34.26 -5.77
CA THR A 263 -10.21 -35.24 -4.73
C THR A 263 -11.15 -35.22 -3.53
N SER A 264 -11.88 -34.12 -3.32
CA SER A 264 -12.80 -33.96 -2.19
C SER A 264 -14.20 -34.43 -2.54
N GLU A 265 -14.75 -35.35 -1.74
CA GLU A 265 -16.11 -35.87 -1.89
C GLU A 265 -17.18 -34.79 -1.72
N ASP A 266 -16.95 -33.79 -0.86
CA ASP A 266 -17.85 -32.64 -0.71
C ASP A 266 -17.88 -31.80 -2.00
N THR A 267 -16.72 -31.54 -2.60
CA THR A 267 -16.64 -30.83 -3.89
C THR A 267 -17.30 -31.63 -5.00
N LYS A 268 -17.08 -32.95 -5.06
CA LYS A 268 -17.76 -33.83 -6.02
C LYS A 268 -19.28 -33.79 -5.86
N ARG A 269 -19.78 -33.79 -4.62
CA ARG A 269 -21.22 -33.65 -4.34
C ARG A 269 -21.77 -32.31 -4.82
N LEU A 270 -21.03 -31.22 -4.61
CA LEU A 270 -21.41 -29.90 -5.11
C LEU A 270 -21.44 -29.87 -6.64
N ILE A 271 -20.44 -30.47 -7.29
CA ILE A 271 -20.40 -30.59 -8.75
C ILE A 271 -21.54 -31.45 -9.26
N SER A 272 -21.91 -32.56 -8.62
CA SER A 272 -23.01 -33.41 -9.08
C SER A 272 -24.38 -32.75 -8.91
N GLN A 273 -24.54 -31.86 -7.92
CA GLN A 273 -25.78 -31.13 -7.65
C GLN A 273 -25.92 -29.81 -8.44
N ALA A 274 -24.82 -29.29 -8.98
CA ALA A 274 -24.80 -28.07 -9.78
C ALA A 274 -25.62 -28.22 -11.08
N SER A 275 -26.25 -27.13 -11.54
CA SER A 275 -26.98 -27.11 -12.81
C SER A 275 -26.03 -27.24 -14.00
N ASP A 276 -26.47 -27.87 -15.10
CA ASP A 276 -25.70 -27.94 -16.34
C ASP A 276 -25.38 -26.56 -16.93
N ASP A 277 -26.23 -25.56 -16.67
CA ASP A 277 -26.01 -24.18 -17.10
C ASP A 277 -24.94 -23.45 -16.27
N GLU A 278 -24.44 -24.05 -15.19
CA GLU A 278 -23.48 -23.39 -14.31
C GLU A 278 -22.16 -23.13 -15.02
N VAL A 279 -21.68 -21.90 -14.90
CA VAL A 279 -20.45 -21.43 -15.54
C VAL A 279 -19.23 -21.90 -14.74
N LEU A 280 -18.25 -22.46 -15.44
CA LEU A 280 -16.96 -22.89 -14.91
C LEU A 280 -15.87 -21.86 -15.23
N TRP A 281 -15.22 -21.35 -14.19
CA TRP A 281 -14.16 -20.36 -14.30
C TRP A 281 -12.78 -20.97 -14.03
N GLU A 282 -11.78 -20.57 -14.79
CA GLU A 282 -10.38 -20.87 -14.50
C GLU A 282 -9.82 -19.78 -13.59
N VAL A 283 -9.27 -20.18 -12.44
CA VAL A 283 -8.74 -19.30 -11.40
C VAL A 283 -7.28 -19.64 -11.16
N GLN A 284 -6.42 -18.63 -11.21
CA GLN A 284 -5.03 -18.76 -10.77
C GLN A 284 -4.93 -18.44 -9.27
N PRO A 285 -4.50 -19.39 -8.42
CA PRO A 285 -4.36 -19.16 -6.99
C PRO A 285 -3.28 -18.12 -6.67
N ASN A 286 -3.48 -17.34 -5.61
CA ASN A 286 -2.51 -16.31 -5.18
C ASN A 286 -1.13 -16.86 -4.77
N ARG A 287 -1.04 -18.15 -4.43
CA ARG A 287 0.21 -18.80 -3.97
C ARG A 287 1.07 -19.36 -5.12
N GLY A 288 0.76 -18.97 -6.36
CA GLY A 288 1.35 -19.57 -7.55
C GLY A 288 0.77 -20.96 -7.86
N GLY A 289 1.26 -21.55 -8.95
CA GLY A 289 0.75 -22.82 -9.50
C GLY A 289 -0.07 -22.64 -10.78
N GLY A 290 -0.47 -23.77 -11.37
CA GLY A 290 -1.36 -23.79 -12.53
C GLY A 290 -2.75 -23.24 -12.20
N SER A 291 -3.50 -22.84 -13.23
CA SER A 291 -4.91 -22.49 -13.08
C SER A 291 -5.73 -23.72 -12.67
N LEU A 292 -6.74 -23.49 -11.82
CA LEU A 292 -7.68 -24.50 -11.38
C LEU A 292 -9.09 -24.10 -11.81
N THR A 293 -9.94 -25.07 -12.13
CA THR A 293 -11.33 -24.82 -12.55
C THR A 293 -12.29 -24.87 -11.36
N PHE A 294 -13.18 -23.88 -11.26
CA PHE A 294 -14.17 -23.78 -10.19
C PHE A 294 -15.57 -23.48 -10.73
N LEU A 295 -16.57 -24.00 -10.03
CA LEU A 295 -17.97 -23.63 -10.17
C LEU A 295 -18.17 -22.14 -9.83
N GLY A 296 -18.90 -21.39 -10.68
CA GLY A 296 -19.18 -19.98 -10.48
C GLY A 296 -19.94 -19.68 -9.17
N SER A 297 -20.76 -20.60 -8.68
CA SER A 297 -21.44 -20.50 -7.37
C SER A 297 -20.49 -20.62 -6.17
N ARG A 298 -19.26 -21.12 -6.39
CA ARG A 298 -18.24 -21.33 -5.35
C ARG A 298 -17.18 -20.23 -5.34
N LEU A 299 -17.35 -19.19 -6.16
CA LEU A 299 -16.45 -18.05 -6.26
C LEU A 299 -17.17 -16.77 -5.83
N GLN A 300 -16.72 -16.17 -4.73
CA GLN A 300 -17.18 -14.85 -4.32
C GLN A 300 -16.22 -13.78 -4.83
N PRO A 301 -16.71 -12.66 -5.39
CA PRO A 301 -15.85 -11.54 -5.70
C PRO A 301 -15.21 -10.99 -4.42
N LYS A 302 -13.90 -10.75 -4.44
CA LYS A 302 -13.19 -10.15 -3.33
C LYS A 302 -13.52 -8.65 -3.28
N LEU A 303 -14.25 -8.21 -2.26
CA LEU A 303 -14.62 -6.80 -2.09
C LEU A 303 -13.44 -6.02 -1.48
N SER A 304 -12.49 -5.61 -2.31
CA SER A 304 -11.31 -4.84 -1.89
C SER A 304 -10.98 -3.66 -2.81
N ALA A 305 -10.19 -2.73 -2.28
CA ALA A 305 -9.63 -1.58 -3.02
C ALA A 305 -8.94 -2.01 -4.33
N SER A 306 -8.10 -3.05 -4.26
CA SER A 306 -7.35 -3.60 -5.39
C SER A 306 -8.23 -4.21 -6.48
N ASN A 307 -9.47 -4.60 -6.15
CA ASN A 307 -10.39 -5.24 -7.07
C ASN A 307 -11.45 -4.26 -7.61
N THR A 308 -11.40 -3.00 -7.17
CA THR A 308 -12.47 -2.02 -7.35
C THR A 308 -12.75 -1.71 -8.82
N GLU A 309 -11.71 -1.60 -9.65
CA GLU A 309 -11.88 -1.37 -11.09
C GLU A 309 -12.65 -2.53 -11.74
N GLN A 310 -12.24 -3.77 -11.47
CA GLN A 310 -12.93 -4.96 -12.00
C GLN A 310 -14.36 -5.06 -11.48
N LEU A 311 -14.59 -4.81 -10.19
CA LEU A 311 -15.94 -4.77 -9.60
C LEU A 311 -16.84 -3.71 -10.24
N SER A 312 -16.28 -2.57 -10.65
CA SER A 312 -17.03 -1.50 -11.32
C SER A 312 -17.51 -1.91 -12.71
N ARG A 313 -16.73 -2.73 -13.44
CA ARG A 313 -17.12 -3.26 -14.76
C ARG A 313 -18.29 -4.24 -14.67
N LEU A 314 -18.48 -4.88 -13.53
CA LEU A 314 -19.58 -5.84 -13.29
C LEU A 314 -20.89 -5.17 -12.86
N SER A 315 -20.86 -3.87 -12.52
CA SER A 315 -22.03 -3.15 -12.04
C SER A 315 -22.35 -1.99 -12.97
N VAL A 316 -23.55 -2.00 -13.54
CA VAL A 316 -23.99 -1.02 -14.55
C VAL A 316 -24.14 0.40 -13.98
N SER A 317 -24.13 0.59 -12.65
CA SER A 317 -24.57 1.87 -12.05
C SER A 317 -23.77 2.40 -10.85
N GLN A 318 -22.63 1.80 -10.49
CA GLN A 318 -21.89 2.26 -9.31
C GLN A 318 -20.53 2.86 -9.64
N ASP A 319 -20.33 4.07 -9.10
CA ASP A 319 -19.03 4.73 -9.01
C ASP A 319 -17.99 3.76 -8.45
N PRO A 320 -16.88 3.48 -9.17
CA PRO A 320 -15.84 2.56 -8.73
C PRO A 320 -15.43 2.80 -7.28
N SER A 321 -15.35 4.05 -6.83
CA SER A 321 -14.87 4.38 -5.49
C SER A 321 -15.87 4.17 -4.34
N TRP A 322 -17.06 3.58 -4.58
CA TRP A 322 -18.09 3.37 -3.57
C TRP A 322 -17.59 2.56 -2.36
N LEU A 323 -16.88 1.46 -2.61
CA LEU A 323 -16.38 0.57 -1.57
C LEU A 323 -15.31 1.27 -0.73
N MET A 324 -14.44 2.03 -1.41
CA MET A 324 -13.41 2.82 -0.74
C MET A 324 -14.04 3.86 0.19
N ARG A 325 -15.05 4.59 -0.26
CA ARG A 325 -15.75 5.55 0.61
C ARG A 325 -16.44 4.89 1.79
N ALA A 326 -17.07 3.74 1.57
CA ALA A 326 -17.80 3.03 2.60
C ALA A 326 -16.88 2.48 3.70
N CYS A 327 -15.68 2.02 3.34
CA CYS A 327 -14.68 1.52 4.28
C CYS A 327 -13.78 2.61 4.89
N VAL A 328 -13.89 3.86 4.43
CA VAL A 328 -13.13 4.99 4.97
C VAL A 328 -13.71 5.38 6.34
N LEU A 329 -12.85 5.38 7.35
CA LEU A 329 -13.16 5.78 8.71
C LEU A 329 -12.79 7.26 8.94
N PRO A 330 -13.76 8.16 9.18
CA PRO A 330 -13.48 9.51 9.66
C PRO A 330 -12.80 9.52 11.04
N PRO A 331 -12.04 10.56 11.40
CA PRO A 331 -11.21 10.56 12.61
C PRO A 331 -12.01 10.32 13.91
N GLY A 332 -13.10 11.05 14.12
CA GLY A 332 -13.95 10.89 15.30
C GLY A 332 -14.62 9.52 15.38
N GLU A 333 -15.09 8.98 14.25
CA GLU A 333 -15.68 7.64 14.19
C GLU A 333 -14.65 6.55 14.48
N ARG A 334 -13.46 6.68 13.90
CA ARG A 334 -12.35 5.76 14.14
C ARG A 334 -11.99 5.71 15.61
N GLN A 335 -11.89 6.88 16.26
CA GLN A 335 -11.62 6.95 17.70
C GLN A 335 -12.68 6.18 18.47
N SER A 336 -13.97 6.47 18.22
CA SER A 336 -15.08 5.76 18.87
C SER A 336 -15.07 4.24 18.61
N LEU A 337 -14.63 3.81 17.42
CA LEU A 337 -14.53 2.40 17.07
C LEU A 337 -13.42 1.69 17.88
N VAL A 338 -12.25 2.33 18.00
CA VAL A 338 -11.13 1.80 18.82
C VAL A 338 -11.48 1.81 20.30
N ASP A 339 -12.03 2.91 20.80
CA ASP A 339 -12.42 3.07 22.20
C ASP A 339 -13.53 2.07 22.57
N GLY A 340 -14.50 1.86 21.67
CA GLY A 340 -15.55 0.84 21.82
C GLY A 340 -15.00 -0.59 21.86
N GLU A 341 -13.95 -0.89 21.09
CA GLU A 341 -13.30 -2.20 21.12
C GLU A 341 -12.52 -2.44 22.40
N LEU A 342 -11.72 -1.47 22.85
CA LEU A 342 -11.02 -1.59 24.15
C LEU A 342 -12.01 -1.72 25.31
N GLY A 343 -13.13 -0.97 25.27
CA GLY A 343 -14.22 -1.12 26.24
C GLY A 343 -14.91 -2.50 26.17
N ARG A 344 -15.02 -3.10 24.98
CA ARG A 344 -15.54 -4.47 24.82
C ARG A 344 -14.57 -5.49 25.38
N LEU A 345 -13.28 -5.40 25.05
CA LEU A 345 -12.24 -6.28 25.55
C LEU A 345 -12.12 -6.22 27.08
N GLN A 346 -12.27 -5.03 27.67
CA GLN A 346 -12.33 -4.84 29.13
C GLN A 346 -13.49 -5.61 29.77
N ARG A 347 -14.66 -5.70 29.11
CA ARG A 347 -15.81 -6.49 29.61
C ARG A 347 -15.63 -8.00 29.43
N VAL A 348 -15.00 -8.41 28.34
CA VAL A 348 -14.77 -9.83 28.03
C VAL A 348 -13.65 -10.42 28.90
N SER A 349 -12.62 -9.63 29.21
CA SER A 349 -11.49 -10.05 30.02
C SER A 349 -10.98 -8.92 30.91
N THR A 350 -11.72 -8.67 32.01
CA THR A 350 -11.39 -7.63 32.98
C THR A 350 -10.00 -7.80 33.59
N GLU A 351 -9.60 -9.04 33.89
CA GLU A 351 -8.31 -9.35 34.49
C GLU A 351 -7.15 -8.99 33.55
N ILE A 352 -7.22 -9.41 32.29
CA ILE A 352 -6.16 -9.13 31.31
C ILE A 352 -6.04 -7.63 31.07
N LEU A 353 -7.15 -6.94 30.80
CA LEU A 353 -7.10 -5.51 30.50
C LEU A 353 -6.74 -4.67 31.73
N GLY A 354 -7.25 -5.03 32.91
CA GLY A 354 -6.87 -4.36 34.16
C GLY A 354 -5.38 -4.55 34.50
N THR A 355 -4.81 -5.69 34.11
CA THR A 355 -3.37 -5.94 34.28
C THR A 355 -2.53 -5.17 33.25
N LEU A 356 -2.97 -5.12 31.98
CA LEU A 356 -2.29 -4.34 30.94
C LEU A 356 -2.39 -2.82 31.15
N PHE A 357 -3.53 -2.35 31.65
CA PHE A 357 -3.89 -0.95 31.81
C PHE A 357 -4.42 -0.67 33.23
N PRO A 358 -3.56 -0.71 34.27
CA PRO A 358 -3.98 -0.62 35.67
C PRO A 358 -4.68 0.68 36.04
N SER A 359 -4.35 1.77 35.34
CA SER A 359 -5.00 3.09 35.51
C SER A 359 -6.14 3.34 34.51
N GLY A 360 -6.56 2.32 33.76
CA GLY A 360 -7.39 2.46 32.57
C GLY A 360 -6.57 2.67 31.30
N TRP A 361 -7.20 2.47 30.15
CA TRP A 361 -6.58 2.71 28.85
C TRP A 361 -6.78 4.16 28.42
N GLU A 362 -5.68 4.85 28.14
CA GLU A 362 -5.68 6.20 27.60
C GLU A 362 -4.78 6.28 26.37
N ARG A 363 -5.20 7.11 25.42
CA ARG A 363 -4.40 7.39 24.22
C ARG A 363 -3.18 8.22 24.59
N ALA A 364 -2.03 7.89 23.99
CA ALA A 364 -0.84 8.72 24.03
C ALA A 364 -1.21 10.12 23.52
N SER A 365 -0.91 11.16 24.31
CA SER A 365 -1.26 12.53 23.99
C SER A 365 -0.22 13.55 24.43
N SER A 366 -0.22 14.72 23.79
CA SER A 366 0.68 15.83 24.11
C SER A 366 0.42 16.45 25.49
N SER A 367 -0.72 16.14 26.12
CA SER A 367 -1.08 16.60 27.47
C SER A 367 -0.61 15.66 28.59
N GLN A 368 -0.12 14.46 28.28
CA GLN A 368 0.42 13.55 29.29
C GLN A 368 1.77 14.05 29.84
N ALA A 369 2.16 13.54 31.01
CA ALA A 369 3.41 13.89 31.70
C ALA A 369 4.68 13.62 30.84
N GLU A 370 5.82 14.12 31.33
CA GLU A 370 6.97 14.57 30.53
C GLU A 370 7.51 13.66 29.42
N SER A 371 7.53 12.33 29.56
CA SER A 371 8.15 11.43 28.55
C SER A 371 7.32 11.32 27.26
N LEU A 372 6.02 11.05 27.39
CA LEU A 372 5.10 10.90 26.26
C LEU A 372 4.69 12.27 25.69
N GLY A 373 4.42 13.25 26.55
CA GLY A 373 3.99 14.59 26.14
C GLY A 373 5.03 15.31 25.27
N ARG A 374 6.32 15.22 25.64
CA ARG A 374 7.44 15.83 24.88
C ARG A 374 7.73 15.17 23.53
N SER A 375 7.09 14.05 23.23
CA SER A 375 7.29 13.35 21.96
C SER A 375 6.40 13.88 20.84
N PHE A 376 5.43 14.74 21.14
CA PHE A 376 4.57 15.39 20.14
C PHE A 376 5.09 16.79 19.80
N SER A 377 5.18 17.10 18.51
CA SER A 377 5.47 18.46 18.02
C SER A 377 4.64 18.81 16.79
N VAL A 378 4.52 20.10 16.50
CA VAL A 378 3.89 20.61 15.26
C VAL A 378 4.86 21.57 14.60
N PHE A 379 5.35 21.19 13.42
CA PHE A 379 6.26 22.04 12.68
C PHE A 379 5.52 23.22 12.04
N PRO A 380 6.07 24.45 12.13
CA PRO A 380 5.48 25.59 11.45
C PRO A 380 5.56 25.39 9.92
N GLN A 381 4.53 25.84 9.22
CA GLN A 381 4.56 25.85 7.76
C GLN A 381 5.57 26.93 7.29
N PRO A 382 6.61 26.57 6.50
CA PRO A 382 7.54 27.54 5.93
C PRO A 382 6.85 28.49 4.94
N SER A 383 7.41 29.69 4.78
CA SER A 383 7.04 30.60 3.71
C SER A 383 7.59 30.09 2.37
N ALA A 384 6.89 30.37 1.28
CA ALA A 384 7.43 30.23 -0.07
C ALA A 384 8.08 31.54 -0.52
N VAL A 385 9.06 31.42 -1.40
CA VAL A 385 9.76 32.53 -2.05
C VAL A 385 9.49 32.45 -3.55
N VAL A 386 9.03 33.57 -4.13
CA VAL A 386 8.71 33.71 -5.56
C VAL A 386 9.64 34.75 -6.21
N GLY A 387 9.35 35.15 -7.45
CA GLY A 387 10.13 36.14 -8.19
C GLY A 387 10.42 37.41 -7.37
N GLY A 388 11.62 37.97 -7.55
CA GLY A 388 12.07 39.14 -6.78
C GLY A 388 12.30 38.88 -5.29
N GLY A 389 12.37 37.61 -4.86
CA GLY A 389 12.62 37.24 -3.46
C GLY A 389 11.42 37.45 -2.53
N VAL A 390 10.22 37.65 -3.08
CA VAL A 390 9.02 37.94 -2.29
C VAL A 390 8.58 36.71 -1.50
N ARG A 391 8.42 36.89 -0.18
CA ARG A 391 8.01 35.84 0.76
C ARG A 391 6.49 35.84 0.95
N VAL A 392 5.86 34.67 0.81
CA VAL A 392 4.41 34.49 1.00
C VAL A 392 4.09 33.18 1.68
N LYS A 393 2.84 33.01 2.13
CA LYS A 393 2.37 31.69 2.60
C LYS A 393 2.48 30.66 1.47
N SER A 394 3.02 29.48 1.77
CA SER A 394 3.52 28.52 0.77
C SER A 394 2.49 27.73 -0.03
N VAL A 395 1.19 28.05 0.03
CA VAL A 395 0.15 27.30 -0.73
C VAL A 395 -1.04 28.16 -1.15
N GLY A 396 -1.72 27.73 -2.21
CA GLY A 396 -3.03 28.22 -2.60
C GLY A 396 -3.04 29.63 -3.19
N LYS A 397 -4.11 30.39 -2.89
CA LYS A 397 -4.41 31.66 -3.55
C LYS A 397 -3.36 32.74 -3.28
N ALA A 398 -2.78 32.74 -2.07
CA ALA A 398 -1.73 33.70 -1.71
C ALA A 398 -0.46 33.49 -2.55
N LEU A 399 -0.05 32.22 -2.72
CA LEU A 399 1.09 31.86 -3.55
C LEU A 399 0.83 32.18 -5.03
N TRP A 400 -0.35 31.81 -5.56
CA TRP A 400 -0.75 32.18 -6.93
C TRP A 400 -0.67 33.70 -7.16
N GLY A 401 -1.29 34.47 -6.27
CA GLY A 401 -1.31 35.93 -6.37
C GLY A 401 0.08 36.56 -6.29
N ALA A 402 1.02 35.92 -5.59
CA ALA A 402 2.40 36.39 -5.54
C ALA A 402 3.12 36.14 -6.88
N MET A 403 3.08 34.91 -7.37
CA MET A 403 3.72 34.53 -8.65
C MET A 403 3.19 35.36 -9.82
N THR A 404 1.89 35.66 -9.84
CA THR A 404 1.30 36.48 -10.91
C THR A 404 1.70 37.96 -10.87
N ARG A 405 2.09 38.48 -9.71
CA ARG A 405 2.60 39.86 -9.58
C ARG A 405 4.10 39.96 -9.83
N THR A 406 4.86 38.94 -9.45
CA THR A 406 6.33 39.03 -9.38
C THR A 406 7.05 38.11 -10.35
N GLY A 407 6.31 37.23 -11.04
CA GLY A 407 6.86 36.13 -11.82
C GLY A 407 7.31 34.93 -10.97
N LEU A 408 7.89 33.95 -11.66
CA LEU A 408 8.46 32.74 -11.07
C LEU A 408 9.72 33.06 -10.24
N TYR A 409 10.05 32.21 -9.26
CA TYR A 409 11.30 32.34 -8.51
C TYR A 409 12.54 32.32 -9.42
N GLN A 410 12.56 31.37 -10.36
CA GLN A 410 13.63 31.29 -11.33
C GLN A 410 13.11 30.76 -12.69
N TYR A 411 13.45 31.48 -13.75
CA TYR A 411 13.27 31.02 -15.12
C TYR A 411 14.44 30.13 -15.54
N GLU A 412 14.20 29.26 -16.53
CA GLU A 412 15.21 28.33 -17.03
C GLU A 412 16.24 29.15 -17.81
N PRO A 413 17.53 29.19 -17.40
CA PRO A 413 18.50 30.15 -17.92
C PRO A 413 18.62 30.18 -19.45
N THR A 414 18.54 29.02 -20.10
CA THR A 414 18.65 28.93 -21.57
C THR A 414 17.42 29.49 -22.30
N MET A 415 16.25 29.38 -21.67
CA MET A 415 14.95 29.75 -22.25
C MET A 415 14.52 31.17 -21.90
N GLY A 416 14.83 31.62 -20.68
CA GLY A 416 14.31 32.87 -20.14
C GLY A 416 12.79 32.82 -19.98
N ARG A 417 12.10 33.87 -20.43
CA ARG A 417 10.64 33.98 -20.37
C ARG A 417 9.91 33.50 -21.61
N GLN A 418 10.63 33.26 -22.71
CA GLN A 418 10.02 32.90 -23.99
C GLN A 418 9.50 31.47 -23.96
N LEU A 419 8.24 31.27 -24.36
CA LEU A 419 7.62 29.95 -24.43
C LEU A 419 6.90 29.75 -25.76
N ALA A 420 7.34 28.79 -26.57
CA ALA A 420 6.57 28.29 -27.70
C ALA A 420 5.70 27.09 -27.28
N ALA A 421 4.38 27.25 -27.28
CA ALA A 421 3.42 26.22 -26.90
C ALA A 421 2.55 25.82 -28.11
N PHE A 422 2.23 24.53 -28.24
CA PHE A 422 1.39 24.04 -29.34
C PHE A 422 0.31 23.08 -28.84
N GLY A 423 -0.95 23.33 -29.21
CA GLY A 423 -2.07 22.46 -28.87
C GLY A 423 -2.37 21.46 -29.99
N VAL A 424 -2.68 20.21 -29.64
CA VAL A 424 -3.10 19.18 -30.60
C VAL A 424 -4.27 18.37 -30.07
N VAL A 425 -5.35 18.29 -30.83
CA VAL A 425 -6.39 17.28 -30.62
C VAL A 425 -5.95 15.97 -31.26
N LEU A 426 -5.67 14.97 -30.42
CA LEU A 426 -5.34 13.63 -30.89
C LEU A 426 -6.63 12.88 -31.17
N SER A 427 -7.00 12.79 -32.44
CA SER A 427 -8.14 11.99 -32.92
C SER A 427 -8.02 11.82 -34.43
N ARG A 428 -8.53 10.71 -34.96
CA ARG A 428 -8.61 10.54 -36.42
C ARG A 428 -9.62 11.50 -37.05
N ASN A 429 -10.70 11.80 -36.33
CA ASN A 429 -11.81 12.63 -36.80
C ASN A 429 -12.39 13.42 -35.60
N PRO A 430 -11.69 14.45 -35.10
CA PRO A 430 -12.20 15.22 -33.97
C PRO A 430 -13.48 15.96 -34.37
N SER A 431 -14.48 15.94 -33.49
CA SER A 431 -15.70 16.70 -33.72
C SER A 431 -15.43 18.22 -33.63
N PRO A 432 -16.25 19.05 -34.29
CA PRO A 432 -16.14 20.50 -34.16
C PRO A 432 -16.30 21.00 -32.71
N ALA A 433 -17.01 20.25 -31.87
CA ALA A 433 -17.18 20.58 -30.45
C ALA A 433 -15.88 20.33 -29.66
N GLU A 434 -15.22 19.19 -29.90
CA GLU A 434 -13.92 18.86 -29.29
C GLU A 434 -12.84 19.87 -29.69
N MET A 435 -12.77 20.25 -30.98
CA MET A 435 -11.85 21.28 -31.47
C MET A 435 -12.07 22.62 -30.75
N ARG A 436 -13.31 23.11 -30.68
CA ARG A 436 -13.63 24.37 -29.97
C ARG A 436 -13.31 24.30 -28.47
N GLN A 437 -13.57 23.15 -27.84
CA GLN A 437 -13.25 22.95 -26.42
C GLN A 437 -11.73 22.99 -26.21
N ALA A 438 -10.97 22.34 -27.08
CA ALA A 438 -9.51 22.34 -27.04
C ALA A 438 -8.93 23.75 -27.27
N GLU A 439 -9.38 24.47 -28.29
CA GLU A 439 -8.98 25.85 -28.59
C GLU A 439 -9.23 26.77 -27.40
N ARG A 440 -10.44 26.72 -26.82
CA ARG A 440 -10.78 27.50 -25.64
C ARG A 440 -9.88 27.17 -24.46
N THR A 441 -9.71 25.88 -24.16
CA THR A 441 -8.88 25.42 -23.04
C THR A 441 -7.41 25.80 -23.23
N PHE A 442 -6.91 25.73 -24.46
CA PHE A 442 -5.54 26.11 -24.81
C PHE A 442 -5.31 27.61 -24.70
N SER A 443 -6.29 28.43 -25.10
CA SER A 443 -6.26 29.88 -24.91
C SER A 443 -6.23 30.24 -23.42
N GLU A 444 -7.18 29.70 -22.63
CA GLU A 444 -7.25 29.94 -21.18
C GLU A 444 -5.93 29.49 -20.48
N LEU A 445 -5.31 28.40 -20.93
CA LEU A 445 -4.01 27.94 -20.44
C LEU A 445 -2.85 28.87 -20.85
N SER A 446 -2.87 29.40 -22.06
CA SER A 446 -1.88 30.36 -22.56
C SER A 446 -1.93 31.65 -21.74
N ASP A 447 -3.14 32.13 -21.42
CA ASP A 447 -3.34 33.29 -20.55
C ASP A 447 -2.76 33.05 -19.15
N ILE A 448 -3.02 31.87 -18.57
CA ILE A 448 -2.46 31.46 -17.25
C ILE A 448 -0.93 31.43 -17.25
N LEU A 449 -0.31 30.95 -18.33
CA LEU A 449 1.15 30.96 -18.48
C LEU A 449 1.67 32.40 -18.63
N GLY A 450 0.93 33.26 -19.33
CA GLY A 450 1.20 34.70 -19.42
C GLY A 450 1.13 35.40 -18.07
N GLU A 451 0.12 35.10 -17.25
CA GLU A 451 -0.01 35.62 -15.87
C GLU A 451 1.19 35.23 -15.00
N LEU A 452 1.83 34.09 -15.25
CA LEU A 452 3.06 33.66 -14.57
C LEU A 452 4.33 34.36 -15.08
N GLY A 453 4.20 35.33 -15.97
CA GLY A 453 5.28 36.13 -16.52
C GLY A 453 6.04 35.46 -17.66
N LEU A 454 5.42 34.51 -18.38
CA LEU A 454 5.96 33.93 -19.61
C LEU A 454 5.45 34.68 -20.84
N GLU A 455 6.31 34.79 -21.84
CA GLU A 455 6.01 35.35 -23.16
C GLU A 455 5.59 34.20 -24.09
N VAL A 456 4.29 33.91 -24.11
CA VAL A 456 3.74 32.71 -24.78
C VAL A 456 3.49 32.99 -26.27
N SER A 457 4.18 32.25 -27.14
CA SER A 457 3.87 32.09 -28.56
C SER A 457 3.04 30.82 -28.75
N ALA A 458 1.76 30.98 -29.06
CA ALA A 458 0.78 29.90 -29.18
C ALA A 458 0.04 29.99 -30.53
N PRO A 459 0.55 29.35 -31.61
CA PRO A 459 -0.03 29.47 -32.95
C PRO A 459 -1.41 28.80 -33.11
N GLY A 460 -1.96 28.18 -32.06
CA GLY A 460 -3.31 27.62 -32.02
C GLY A 460 -3.33 26.12 -31.70
N VAL A 461 -4.46 25.49 -32.03
CA VAL A 461 -4.71 24.06 -31.86
C VAL A 461 -4.89 23.40 -33.22
N ALA A 462 -4.17 22.32 -33.48
CA ALA A 462 -4.34 21.50 -34.68
C ALA A 462 -4.97 20.14 -34.35
N SER A 463 -5.41 19.40 -35.36
CA SER A 463 -5.77 17.99 -35.24
C SER A 463 -4.62 17.10 -35.73
N ALA A 464 -4.44 15.94 -35.11
CA ALA A 464 -3.53 14.91 -35.60
C ALA A 464 -4.12 13.51 -35.36
N GLY A 465 -4.04 12.65 -36.37
CA GLY A 465 -4.52 11.26 -36.31
C GLY A 465 -3.55 10.32 -35.58
N SER A 466 -2.34 10.78 -35.29
CA SER A 466 -1.31 10.02 -34.58
C SER A 466 -0.39 10.91 -33.73
N VAL A 467 0.31 10.29 -32.77
CA VAL A 467 1.34 10.96 -31.97
C VAL A 467 2.49 11.48 -32.85
N VAL A 468 2.93 10.70 -33.84
CA VAL A 468 4.06 11.09 -34.71
C VAL A 468 3.73 12.37 -35.48
N GLU A 469 2.55 12.41 -36.09
CA GLU A 469 2.04 13.59 -36.80
C GLU A 469 1.95 14.81 -35.88
N ALA A 470 1.40 14.64 -34.68
CA ALA A 470 1.31 15.72 -33.69
C ALA A 470 2.69 16.33 -33.36
N LEU A 471 3.70 15.47 -33.22
CA LEU A 471 5.06 15.89 -32.90
C LEU A 471 5.80 16.50 -34.09
N ASP A 472 5.46 16.11 -35.31
CA ASP A 472 6.01 16.74 -36.53
C ASP A 472 5.43 18.15 -36.71
N LEU A 473 4.15 18.34 -36.42
CA LEU A 473 3.52 19.67 -36.36
C LEU A 473 4.18 20.54 -35.28
N ALA A 474 4.36 20.00 -34.06
CA ALA A 474 5.04 20.70 -32.97
C ALA A 474 6.47 21.13 -33.36
N LYS A 475 7.23 20.26 -34.03
CA LYS A 475 8.57 20.56 -34.52
C LYS A 475 8.57 21.69 -35.55
N LYS A 476 7.61 21.70 -36.49
CA LYS A 476 7.50 22.73 -37.53
C LYS A 476 7.32 24.14 -36.95
N VAL A 477 6.58 24.25 -35.84
CA VAL A 477 6.36 25.54 -35.15
C VAL A 477 7.41 25.85 -34.08
N GLY A 478 8.44 25.00 -33.93
CA GLY A 478 9.48 25.18 -32.93
C GLY A 478 8.97 25.07 -31.49
N ALA A 479 7.93 24.28 -31.24
CA ALA A 479 7.32 24.15 -29.92
C ALA A 479 8.31 23.62 -28.88
N GLN A 480 8.21 24.15 -27.67
CA GLN A 480 8.90 23.69 -26.47
C GLN A 480 7.99 22.84 -25.58
N VAL A 481 6.68 23.05 -25.67
CA VAL A 481 5.65 22.22 -25.03
C VAL A 481 4.53 21.87 -26.02
N VAL A 482 4.09 20.61 -25.97
CA VAL A 482 2.88 20.15 -26.66
C VAL A 482 1.79 19.85 -25.64
N VAL A 483 0.60 20.43 -25.86
CA VAL A 483 -0.61 20.16 -25.09
C VAL A 483 -1.50 19.23 -25.91
N PHE A 484 -1.54 17.96 -25.52
CA PHE A 484 -2.40 16.95 -26.12
C PHE A 484 -3.79 17.03 -25.51
N PHE A 485 -4.79 17.24 -26.37
CA PHE A 485 -6.20 17.16 -26.05
C PHE A 485 -6.72 15.80 -26.54
N ALA A 486 -6.99 14.91 -25.60
CA ALA A 486 -7.34 13.53 -25.89
C ALA A 486 -8.85 13.34 -25.96
N THR A 487 -9.29 12.75 -27.06
CA THR A 487 -10.66 12.26 -27.27
C THR A 487 -10.81 10.82 -26.75
N ALA A 488 -12.00 10.24 -26.92
CA ALA A 488 -12.31 8.87 -26.49
C ALA A 488 -11.33 7.83 -27.07
N ASP A 489 -11.03 7.95 -28.37
CA ASP A 489 -10.23 7.02 -29.14
C ASP A 489 -8.72 7.16 -28.90
N ALA A 490 -8.29 8.23 -28.21
CA ALA A 490 -6.88 8.52 -27.95
C ALA A 490 -6.40 8.17 -26.53
N GLN A 491 -7.26 7.71 -25.62
CA GLN A 491 -6.87 7.43 -24.23
C GLN A 491 -5.70 6.44 -24.11
N GLY A 492 -5.66 5.43 -24.98
CA GLY A 492 -4.57 4.45 -25.04
C GLY A 492 -3.23 5.01 -25.55
N LEU A 493 -3.20 6.24 -26.06
CA LEU A 493 -2.00 6.87 -26.63
C LEU A 493 -1.19 7.67 -25.60
N TYR A 494 -1.67 7.83 -24.36
CA TYR A 494 -1.01 8.63 -23.32
C TYR A 494 0.48 8.27 -23.15
N HIS A 495 0.78 6.99 -22.94
CA HIS A 495 2.15 6.52 -22.71
C HIS A 495 3.03 6.69 -23.96
N THR A 496 2.49 6.46 -25.15
CA THR A 496 3.18 6.69 -26.42
C THR A 496 3.51 8.16 -26.60
N ALA A 497 2.54 9.05 -26.43
CA ALA A 497 2.73 10.50 -26.57
C ALA A 497 3.83 11.02 -25.65
N LYS A 498 3.75 10.67 -24.37
CA LYS A 498 4.75 11.04 -23.37
C LYS A 498 6.14 10.50 -23.72
N ARG A 499 6.25 9.22 -24.12
CA ARG A 499 7.53 8.60 -24.51
C ARG A 499 8.15 9.31 -25.72
N GLU A 500 7.39 9.50 -26.78
CA GLU A 500 7.90 10.10 -28.02
C GLU A 500 8.32 11.57 -27.81
N CYS A 501 7.64 12.32 -26.92
CA CYS A 501 8.08 13.65 -26.50
C CYS A 501 9.47 13.64 -25.85
N MET A 502 9.75 12.70 -24.94
CA MET A 502 11.06 12.61 -24.28
C MET A 502 12.19 12.26 -25.25
N LEU A 503 11.90 11.49 -26.30
CA LEU A 503 12.89 11.11 -27.31
C LEU A 503 13.22 12.25 -28.28
N ARG A 504 12.43 13.33 -28.30
CA ARG A 504 12.62 14.47 -29.21
C ARG A 504 13.19 15.67 -28.46
N LYS A 505 14.32 16.18 -28.92
CA LYS A 505 14.86 17.47 -28.46
C LYS A 505 13.93 18.61 -28.85
N ALA A 506 13.83 19.61 -27.97
CA ALA A 506 13.13 20.86 -28.24
C ALA A 506 14.11 22.05 -28.12
N PRO A 507 13.81 23.21 -28.71
CA PRO A 507 14.69 24.36 -28.63
C PRO A 507 15.04 24.72 -27.18
N LYS A 508 16.34 24.76 -26.87
CA LYS A 508 16.91 25.12 -25.55
C LYS A 508 16.57 24.15 -24.41
N LEU A 509 16.01 22.98 -24.71
CA LEU A 509 15.60 21.95 -23.75
C LEU A 509 16.21 20.59 -24.11
N HIS A 510 16.34 19.70 -23.12
CA HIS A 510 16.78 18.32 -23.36
C HIS A 510 15.74 17.52 -24.14
N HIS A 511 14.45 17.78 -23.88
CA HIS A 511 13.34 17.16 -24.58
C HIS A 511 12.11 18.07 -24.68
N LEU A 512 11.19 17.70 -25.56
CA LEU A 512 9.91 18.35 -25.74
C LEU A 512 8.99 18.10 -24.54
N ALA A 513 8.60 19.16 -23.84
CA ALA A 513 7.67 19.04 -22.72
C ALA A 513 6.27 18.62 -23.23
N SER A 514 5.53 17.89 -22.39
CA SER A 514 4.18 17.45 -22.75
C SER A 514 3.17 17.58 -21.60
N GLN A 515 1.97 18.03 -21.97
CA GLN A 515 0.80 18.09 -21.11
C GLN A 515 -0.34 17.33 -21.76
N TRP A 516 -1.00 16.46 -20.99
CA TRP A 516 -2.19 15.72 -21.43
C TRP A 516 -3.43 16.32 -20.79
N ILE A 517 -4.47 16.54 -21.58
CA ILE A 517 -5.77 17.05 -21.16
C ILE A 517 -6.83 16.15 -21.79
N ASP A 518 -7.60 15.48 -20.93
CA ASP A 518 -8.68 14.58 -21.33
C ASP A 518 -9.96 15.38 -21.58
N LEU A 519 -10.40 15.45 -22.84
CA LEU A 519 -11.60 16.21 -23.22
C LEU A 519 -12.90 15.56 -22.75
N GLN A 520 -12.86 14.29 -22.33
CA GLN A 520 -14.03 13.59 -21.80
C GLN A 520 -14.35 13.97 -20.36
N ARG A 521 -13.42 14.60 -19.65
CA ARG A 521 -13.64 15.04 -18.27
C ARG A 521 -14.45 16.33 -18.23
N GLU A 522 -15.03 16.59 -17.07
CA GLU A 522 -15.69 17.87 -16.78
C GLU A 522 -14.80 19.05 -17.17
N LYS A 523 -15.44 20.16 -17.57
CA LYS A 523 -14.73 21.37 -17.99
C LYS A 523 -13.68 21.77 -16.95
N HIS A 524 -12.44 21.89 -17.39
CA HIS A 524 -11.33 22.35 -16.57
C HIS A 524 -11.63 23.75 -16.08
N ASP A 525 -11.72 23.92 -14.76
CA ASP A 525 -11.87 25.24 -14.14
C ASP A 525 -10.50 25.91 -13.95
N PHE A 526 -10.53 27.15 -13.48
CA PHE A 526 -9.32 27.92 -13.18
C PHE A 526 -8.36 27.17 -12.23
N TYR A 527 -8.87 26.44 -11.23
CA TYR A 527 -8.02 25.75 -10.27
C TYR A 527 -7.23 24.60 -10.94
N ALA A 528 -7.89 23.86 -11.84
CA ALA A 528 -7.25 22.83 -12.64
C ALA A 528 -6.21 23.44 -13.59
N LEU A 529 -6.59 24.46 -14.36
CA LEU A 529 -5.69 25.09 -15.34
C LEU A 529 -4.49 25.77 -14.69
N ALA A 530 -4.65 26.45 -13.54
CA ALA A 530 -3.54 27.04 -12.80
C ALA A 530 -2.54 25.98 -12.30
N SER A 531 -3.04 24.80 -11.90
CA SER A 531 -2.17 23.67 -11.53
C SER A 531 -1.45 23.10 -12.75
N ILE A 532 -2.13 23.04 -13.90
CA ILE A 532 -1.53 22.60 -15.18
C ILE A 532 -0.44 23.58 -15.62
N GLY A 533 -0.70 24.88 -15.59
CA GLY A 533 0.27 25.92 -15.94
C GLY A 533 1.54 25.83 -15.07
N LEU A 534 1.37 25.65 -13.76
CA LEU A 534 2.47 25.42 -12.83
C LEU A 534 3.27 24.14 -13.17
N GLY A 535 2.57 23.06 -13.53
CA GLY A 535 3.19 21.82 -13.98
C GLY A 535 3.98 21.98 -15.27
N ILE A 536 3.46 22.75 -16.23
CA ILE A 536 4.16 23.11 -17.47
C ILE A 536 5.44 23.87 -17.17
N CYS A 537 5.41 24.88 -16.28
CA CYS A 537 6.62 25.57 -15.84
C CYS A 537 7.69 24.59 -15.34
N GLY A 538 7.33 23.63 -14.48
CA GLY A 538 8.26 22.61 -13.97
C GLY A 538 8.80 21.68 -15.06
N LYS A 539 7.99 21.30 -16.05
CA LYS A 539 8.42 20.47 -17.20
C LYS A 539 9.42 21.18 -18.11
N LEU A 540 9.33 22.51 -18.17
CA LEU A 540 10.23 23.35 -18.93
C LEU A 540 11.54 23.67 -18.19
N GLY A 541 11.70 23.21 -16.94
CA GLY A 541 12.89 23.47 -16.12
C GLY A 541 12.79 24.75 -15.27
N HIS A 542 11.71 25.51 -15.38
CA HIS A 542 11.47 26.64 -14.49
C HIS A 542 11.26 26.18 -13.05
N THR A 543 11.59 27.07 -12.11
CA THR A 543 11.28 26.90 -10.68
C THR A 543 10.26 27.96 -10.27
N PRO A 544 8.98 27.58 -10.17
CA PRO A 544 7.93 28.54 -9.84
C PRO A 544 8.11 29.22 -8.49
N TYR A 545 8.48 28.45 -7.47
CA TYR A 545 8.74 28.92 -6.12
C TYR A 545 9.66 27.93 -5.38
N VAL A 546 10.34 28.43 -4.35
CA VAL A 546 11.08 27.61 -3.37
C VAL A 546 10.56 27.90 -1.97
N LEU A 547 11.10 27.25 -0.94
CA LEU A 547 10.80 27.53 0.46
C LEU A 547 11.90 28.37 1.08
N ASP A 548 11.51 29.24 1.99
CA ASP A 548 12.44 30.00 2.82
C ASP A 548 13.29 29.03 3.66
N SER A 549 14.61 29.05 3.46
CA SER A 549 15.57 28.18 4.13
C SER A 549 16.17 28.85 5.37
N ASP A 550 16.31 28.09 6.45
CA ASP A 550 17.04 28.54 7.63
C ASP A 550 18.53 28.67 7.27
N ALA A 551 19.25 29.63 7.85
CA ALA A 551 20.66 29.91 7.47
C ALA A 551 21.58 28.68 7.61
N GLY A 552 21.29 27.78 8.56
CA GLY A 552 22.03 26.53 8.75
C GLY A 552 21.77 25.44 7.71
N GLN A 553 20.83 25.62 6.78
CA GLN A 553 20.46 24.62 5.77
C GLN A 553 21.06 24.90 4.38
N LYS A 554 21.77 26.01 4.19
CA LYS A 554 22.16 26.50 2.85
C LYS A 554 23.09 25.57 2.05
N ASN A 555 23.78 24.64 2.71
CA ASN A 555 24.73 23.72 2.07
C ASN A 555 24.24 22.27 2.01
N GLN A 556 22.95 22.02 2.23
CA GLN A 556 22.37 20.68 2.24
C GLN A 556 21.85 20.27 0.85
N LEU A 557 22.14 19.04 0.44
CA LEU A 557 21.59 18.35 -0.72
C LEU A 557 20.61 17.27 -0.23
N LEU A 558 19.39 17.29 -0.77
CA LEU A 558 18.37 16.28 -0.52
C LEU A 558 18.22 15.40 -1.76
N VAL A 559 18.31 14.09 -1.56
CA VAL A 559 18.26 13.10 -2.64
C VAL A 559 17.07 12.18 -2.42
N GLY A 560 16.06 12.22 -3.28
CA GLY A 560 14.95 11.28 -3.28
C GLY A 560 15.25 10.06 -4.14
N MET A 561 14.94 8.85 -3.65
CA MET A 561 15.09 7.62 -4.40
C MET A 561 13.92 6.67 -4.22
N ASP A 562 13.48 6.06 -5.33
CA ASP A 562 12.43 5.04 -5.34
C ASP A 562 12.76 3.88 -6.29
N VAL A 563 12.21 2.70 -6.00
CA VAL A 563 12.24 1.51 -6.84
C VAL A 563 10.81 1.13 -7.19
N CYS A 564 10.45 1.33 -8.44
CA CYS A 564 9.16 0.89 -8.94
C CYS A 564 9.23 -0.59 -9.35
N HIS A 565 8.30 -1.37 -8.83
CA HIS A 565 8.09 -2.77 -9.21
C HIS A 565 6.95 -2.85 -10.23
N TYR A 566 7.23 -3.37 -11.41
CA TYR A 566 6.25 -3.46 -12.48
C TYR A 566 6.25 -4.87 -13.08
N PRO A 567 5.09 -5.56 -13.18
CA PRO A 567 5.03 -6.85 -13.84
C PRO A 567 5.50 -6.74 -15.28
N ASP A 568 6.41 -7.62 -15.72
CA ASP A 568 6.79 -7.68 -17.13
C ASP A 568 5.61 -8.27 -17.94
N PRO A 569 4.97 -7.51 -18.84
CA PRO A 569 3.87 -8.03 -19.65
C PRO A 569 4.33 -9.11 -20.63
N LYS A 570 5.63 -9.20 -20.95
CA LYS A 570 6.20 -10.19 -21.89
C LYS A 570 6.80 -11.40 -21.18
N ALA A 571 7.20 -11.27 -19.92
CA ALA A 571 7.76 -12.36 -19.12
C ALA A 571 6.83 -12.69 -17.95
N ALA A 572 5.89 -13.61 -18.20
CA ALA A 572 4.89 -14.03 -17.22
C ALA A 572 5.56 -14.43 -15.89
N GLY A 573 5.24 -13.69 -14.81
CA GLY A 573 5.76 -13.94 -13.47
C GLY A 573 7.08 -13.26 -13.13
N GLN A 574 7.73 -12.54 -14.06
CA GLN A 574 8.90 -11.72 -13.75
C GLN A 574 8.49 -10.29 -13.40
N MET A 575 9.14 -9.74 -12.36
CA MET A 575 9.00 -8.34 -11.98
C MET A 575 10.15 -7.54 -12.58
N MET A 576 9.83 -6.42 -13.22
CA MET A 576 10.77 -5.40 -13.63
C MET A 576 10.94 -4.39 -12.51
N HIS A 577 12.16 -3.87 -12.40
CA HIS A 577 12.53 -2.88 -11.40
C HIS A 577 13.08 -1.64 -12.11
N VAL A 578 12.56 -0.47 -11.77
CA VAL A 578 13.04 0.82 -12.30
C VAL A 578 13.40 1.71 -11.13
N VAL A 579 14.57 2.34 -11.18
CA VAL A 579 15.05 3.26 -10.15
C VAL A 579 15.04 4.67 -10.68
N ALA A 580 14.54 5.60 -9.88
CA ALA A 580 14.68 7.02 -10.16
C ALA A 580 15.32 7.74 -8.97
N GLY A 581 16.11 8.75 -9.30
CA GLY A 581 16.76 9.66 -8.36
C GLY A 581 16.34 11.11 -8.62
N HIS A 582 16.16 11.89 -7.57
CA HIS A 582 15.77 13.31 -7.66
C HIS A 582 16.60 14.14 -6.68
N LEU A 583 17.35 15.12 -7.18
CA LEU A 583 18.23 15.97 -6.38
C LEU A 583 17.62 17.36 -6.20
N GLN A 584 17.55 17.81 -4.94
CA GLN A 584 17.01 19.09 -4.55
C GLN A 584 17.91 19.80 -3.53
N GLY A 585 17.98 21.12 -3.64
CA GLY A 585 18.50 21.95 -2.55
C GLY A 585 17.57 21.94 -1.34
N SER A 586 18.06 22.46 -0.21
CA SER A 586 17.28 22.56 1.04
C SER A 586 16.10 23.54 1.00
N ASP A 587 16.10 24.46 0.04
CA ASP A 587 14.98 25.33 -0.29
C ASP A 587 13.93 24.61 -1.17
N GLY A 588 14.24 23.41 -1.66
CA GLY A 588 13.40 22.63 -2.58
C GLY A 588 13.59 22.99 -4.06
N GLY A 589 14.56 23.85 -4.38
CA GLY A 589 14.97 24.07 -5.77
C GLY A 589 15.45 22.77 -6.39
N VAL A 590 14.93 22.44 -7.59
CA VAL A 590 15.36 21.24 -8.31
C VAL A 590 16.71 21.49 -8.94
N GLU A 591 17.69 20.65 -8.59
CA GLU A 591 19.04 20.68 -9.16
C GLU A 591 19.13 19.74 -10.36
N SER A 592 18.75 18.48 -10.16
CA SER A 592 18.76 17.49 -11.24
C SER A 592 17.77 16.35 -10.99
N SER A 593 17.51 15.59 -12.05
CA SER A 593 16.73 14.36 -11.99
C SER A 593 17.36 13.30 -12.86
N TRP A 594 17.25 12.06 -12.39
CA TRP A 594 18.03 10.96 -12.89
C TRP A 594 17.22 9.67 -12.92
N LEU A 595 17.57 8.82 -13.88
CA LEU A 595 16.89 7.53 -14.09
C LEU A 595 17.87 6.41 -14.38
N TYR A 596 17.56 5.24 -13.83
CA TYR A 596 18.10 3.96 -14.27
C TYR A 596 17.01 2.91 -14.42
N ALA A 597 16.99 2.26 -15.58
CA ALA A 597 16.25 1.02 -15.77
C ALA A 597 17.25 -0.09 -16.05
N GLY A 598 17.16 -1.15 -15.26
CA GLY A 598 18.02 -2.32 -15.35
C GLY A 598 17.36 -3.50 -14.65
N HIS A 599 18.00 -4.66 -14.68
CA HIS A 599 17.60 -5.73 -13.79
C HIS A 599 18.09 -5.40 -12.38
N ILE A 600 17.22 -5.57 -11.39
CA ILE A 600 17.57 -5.40 -9.98
C ILE A 600 17.09 -6.64 -9.26
N ASP A 601 18.02 -7.29 -8.56
CA ASP A 601 17.71 -8.46 -7.77
C ASP A 601 17.03 -8.01 -6.46
N GLY A 602 15.70 -8.05 -6.45
CA GLY A 602 14.89 -7.71 -5.27
C GLY A 602 14.71 -6.21 -5.04
N GLU A 603 14.82 -5.75 -3.78
CA GLU A 603 14.59 -4.34 -3.39
C GLU A 603 15.88 -3.50 -3.32
N SER A 604 17.06 -4.12 -3.45
CA SER A 604 18.36 -3.47 -3.26
C SER A 604 18.78 -2.67 -4.48
N ILE A 605 19.02 -1.36 -4.35
CA ILE A 605 19.53 -0.55 -5.46
C ILE A 605 21.01 -0.91 -5.73
N PRO A 606 21.40 -1.20 -6.99
CA PRO A 606 22.79 -1.55 -7.30
C PRO A 606 23.78 -0.39 -7.07
N PRO A 607 25.02 -0.64 -6.62
CA PRO A 607 26.06 0.39 -6.42
C PRO A 607 26.30 1.32 -7.61
N VAL A 608 26.23 0.80 -8.84
CA VAL A 608 26.44 1.60 -10.07
C VAL A 608 25.43 2.74 -10.19
N VAL A 609 24.20 2.54 -9.69
CA VAL A 609 23.15 3.56 -9.67
C VAL A 609 23.56 4.71 -8.76
N TYR A 610 23.98 4.40 -7.54
CA TYR A 610 24.44 5.40 -6.58
C TYR A 610 25.68 6.14 -7.07
N ARG A 611 26.66 5.46 -7.69
CA ARG A 611 27.86 6.13 -8.26
C ARG A 611 27.51 7.15 -9.34
N THR A 612 26.49 6.86 -10.13
CA THR A 612 26.06 7.75 -11.22
C THR A 612 25.26 8.94 -10.70
N LEU A 613 24.46 8.73 -9.65
CA LEU A 613 23.61 9.76 -9.07
C LEU A 613 24.37 10.68 -8.10
N LEU A 614 25.19 10.10 -7.24
CA LEU A 614 25.90 10.75 -6.14
C LEU A 614 27.35 10.97 -6.57
N THR A 615 27.58 11.96 -7.44
CA THR A 615 28.93 12.30 -7.93
C THR A 615 29.67 13.23 -6.97
N SER A 616 30.99 13.31 -7.09
CA SER A 616 31.79 14.29 -6.31
C SER A 616 31.39 15.74 -6.65
N GLU A 617 31.08 16.04 -7.91
CA GLU A 617 30.56 17.36 -8.31
C GLU A 617 29.28 17.73 -7.56
N ALA A 618 28.36 16.78 -7.39
CA ALA A 618 27.10 17.04 -6.70
C ALA A 618 27.24 17.08 -5.17
N CYS A 619 28.16 16.30 -4.58
CA CYS A 619 28.18 16.00 -3.15
C CYS A 619 29.35 16.64 -2.37
N SER A 620 30.46 16.99 -3.03
CA SER A 620 31.69 17.39 -2.36
C SER A 620 31.51 18.64 -1.52
N GLY A 621 31.90 18.57 -0.24
CA GLY A 621 31.79 19.65 0.71
C GLY A 621 30.36 20.04 1.08
N ARG A 622 29.35 19.19 0.81
CA ARG A 622 27.94 19.40 1.15
C ARG A 622 27.44 18.37 2.14
N GLN A 623 26.43 18.73 2.94
CA GLN A 623 25.69 17.76 3.75
C GLN A 623 24.65 17.06 2.87
N VAL A 624 24.73 15.74 2.74
CA VAL A 624 23.86 14.99 1.83
C VAL A 624 22.92 14.08 2.60
N THR A 625 21.61 14.27 2.41
CA THR A 625 20.55 13.44 3.00
C THR A 625 19.82 12.67 1.90
N ILE A 626 19.77 11.33 2.03
CA ILE A 626 19.09 10.44 1.09
C ILE A 626 17.75 10.02 1.69
N HIS A 627 16.66 10.39 1.03
CA HIS A 627 15.29 9.95 1.30
C HIS A 627 14.95 8.75 0.42
N ARG A 628 14.80 7.58 1.03
CA ARG A 628 14.37 6.35 0.35
C ARG A 628 12.89 6.10 0.58
N ASP A 629 12.10 5.89 -0.47
CA ASP A 629 10.80 5.25 -0.31
C ASP A 629 10.97 3.75 -0.09
N GLY A 630 10.81 3.31 1.15
CA GLY A 630 11.14 1.95 1.58
C GLY A 630 12.40 1.88 2.43
N ARG A 631 12.97 0.67 2.56
CA ARG A 631 14.11 0.39 3.43
C ARG A 631 15.43 0.38 2.67
N PHE A 632 16.51 0.69 3.38
CA PHE A 632 17.87 0.42 2.90
C PHE A 632 18.27 -1.01 3.30
N THR A 633 18.79 -1.76 2.34
CA THR A 633 19.44 -3.05 2.62
C THR A 633 20.83 -2.83 3.22
N ASP A 634 21.39 -3.85 3.87
CA ASP A 634 22.72 -3.73 4.50
C ASP A 634 23.85 -3.59 3.47
N ILE A 635 23.66 -4.12 2.25
CA ILE A 635 24.58 -3.95 1.12
C ILE A 635 24.63 -2.48 0.69
N GLU A 636 23.47 -1.83 0.58
CA GLU A 636 23.38 -0.42 0.22
C GLU A 636 24.02 0.47 1.27
N LYS A 637 23.73 0.24 2.56
CA LYS A 637 24.33 1.00 3.68
C LYS A 637 25.85 0.93 3.65
N LYS A 638 26.42 -0.28 3.55
CA LYS A 638 27.87 -0.47 3.48
C LYS A 638 28.47 0.28 2.29
N PHE A 639 27.89 0.12 1.11
CA PHE A 639 28.36 0.81 -0.09
C PHE A 639 28.29 2.34 0.07
N LEU A 640 27.17 2.87 0.56
CA LEU A 640 26.96 4.30 0.75
C LEU A 640 27.95 4.90 1.75
N ALA A 641 28.26 4.19 2.84
CA ALA A 641 29.26 4.62 3.81
C ALA A 641 30.68 4.73 3.22
N GLU A 642 31.06 3.81 2.32
CA GLU A 642 32.33 3.86 1.59
C GLU A 642 32.32 4.99 0.56
N HIS A 643 31.26 5.04 -0.26
CA HIS A 643 31.10 6.02 -1.34
C HIS A 643 31.08 7.47 -0.83
N ALA A 644 30.50 7.73 0.34
CA ALA A 644 30.47 9.07 0.93
C ALA A 644 31.86 9.69 1.12
N LYS A 645 32.84 8.85 1.50
CA LYS A 645 34.24 9.25 1.65
C LYS A 645 34.89 9.51 0.31
N GLU A 646 34.61 8.65 -0.68
CA GLU A 646 35.14 8.78 -2.04
C GLU A 646 34.69 10.08 -2.70
N VAL A 647 33.43 10.50 -2.50
CA VAL A 647 32.88 11.70 -3.15
C VAL A 647 33.06 12.98 -2.35
N GLY A 648 33.56 12.91 -1.11
CA GLY A 648 33.91 14.05 -0.28
C GLY A 648 32.73 14.74 0.43
N VAL A 649 31.74 13.98 0.89
CA VAL A 649 30.59 14.52 1.65
C VAL A 649 31.04 15.22 2.93
N GLU A 650 30.45 16.37 3.25
CA GLU A 650 30.71 17.10 4.50
C GLU A 650 30.36 16.23 5.72
N GLY A 651 31.28 16.11 6.68
CA GLY A 651 31.10 15.21 7.83
C GLY A 651 31.42 13.73 7.54
N GLY A 652 31.80 13.39 6.30
CA GLY A 652 32.34 12.08 5.93
C GLY A 652 31.31 10.96 5.76
N GLY A 653 30.01 11.28 5.66
CA GLY A 653 28.96 10.27 5.53
C GLY A 653 27.61 10.82 5.06
N PHE A 654 26.81 9.97 4.41
CA PHE A 654 25.44 10.29 4.04
C PHE A 654 24.49 10.16 5.25
N THR A 655 23.50 11.05 5.35
CA THR A 655 22.36 10.80 6.25
C THR A 655 21.32 9.96 5.51
N LEU A 656 20.99 8.79 6.05
CA LEU A 656 20.06 7.85 5.41
C LEU A 656 18.69 7.88 6.10
N VAL A 657 17.65 8.29 5.36
CA VAL A 657 16.29 8.42 5.87
C VAL A 657 15.32 7.55 5.07
N GLU A 658 14.70 6.59 5.73
CA GLU A 658 13.61 5.78 5.18
C GLU A 658 12.28 6.51 5.36
N VAL A 659 11.52 6.65 4.27
CA VAL A 659 10.19 7.25 4.23
C VAL A 659 9.17 6.18 3.89
N VAL A 660 8.46 5.65 4.88
CA VAL A 660 7.58 4.50 4.69
C VAL A 660 6.12 4.92 4.55
N LYS A 661 5.57 4.79 3.33
CA LYS A 661 4.17 5.14 2.97
C LYS A 661 3.14 4.25 3.69
N HIS A 662 3.45 2.98 3.85
CA HIS A 662 2.52 1.97 4.33
C HIS A 662 3.21 1.01 5.30
N ALA A 663 3.44 1.42 6.55
CA ALA A 663 4.02 0.57 7.59
C ALA A 663 3.00 -0.46 8.14
N ALA A 664 2.32 -1.19 7.25
CA ALA A 664 1.26 -2.14 7.54
C ALA A 664 0.16 -1.60 8.49
N GLY A 665 -0.12 -0.30 8.43
CA GLY A 665 -1.00 0.42 9.35
C GLY A 665 -0.23 1.14 10.47
N SER A 666 0.33 2.31 10.15
CA SER A 666 0.87 3.22 11.17
C SER A 666 -0.26 3.71 12.09
N PRO A 667 -0.03 3.89 13.40
CA PRO A 667 -1.01 4.52 14.26
C PRO A 667 -1.42 5.88 13.70
N ARG A 668 -2.71 6.24 13.85
CA ARG A 668 -3.23 7.53 13.37
C ARG A 668 -2.98 8.61 14.41
N LEU A 669 -2.75 9.84 13.94
CA LEU A 669 -2.63 11.04 14.77
C LEU A 669 -3.89 11.91 14.62
N TYR A 670 -4.31 12.52 15.71
CA TYR A 670 -5.52 13.33 15.82
C TYR A 670 -5.24 14.68 16.47
N SER A 671 -6.14 15.63 16.20
CA SER A 671 -6.29 16.87 16.96
C SER A 671 -7.73 16.91 17.45
N GLY A 672 -7.96 16.56 18.72
CA GLY A 672 -9.30 16.25 19.21
C GLY A 672 -10.01 15.17 18.39
N ARG A 673 -11.20 15.45 17.87
CA ARG A 673 -11.99 14.53 17.02
C ARG A 673 -11.70 14.68 15.52
N ASP A 674 -10.75 15.52 15.15
CA ASP A 674 -10.35 15.79 13.77
C ASP A 674 -8.99 15.13 13.42
N ASN A 675 -8.64 15.17 12.14
CA ASN A 675 -7.30 14.79 11.69
C ASN A 675 -6.25 15.74 12.28
N ALA A 676 -5.09 15.21 12.68
CA ALA A 676 -3.96 16.06 13.04
C ALA A 676 -3.57 16.98 11.86
N PRO A 677 -3.23 18.26 12.12
CA PRO A 677 -2.86 19.20 11.06
C PRO A 677 -1.54 18.79 10.38
N PRO A 678 -1.31 19.17 9.12
CA PRO A 678 0.00 19.00 8.48
C PRO A 678 1.12 19.62 9.33
N GLY A 679 2.27 18.96 9.39
CA GLY A 679 3.39 19.30 10.27
C GLY A 679 3.34 18.62 11.64
N SER A 680 2.24 17.94 12.01
CA SER A 680 2.19 17.18 13.26
C SER A 680 3.14 15.99 13.23
N PHE A 681 3.96 15.86 14.25
CA PHE A 681 4.98 14.84 14.40
C PHE A 681 4.87 14.15 15.76
N LEU A 682 5.04 12.83 15.77
CA LEU A 682 5.20 12.03 16.98
C LEU A 682 6.54 11.30 16.90
N ARG A 683 7.48 11.66 17.77
CA ARG A 683 8.74 10.96 17.95
C ARG A 683 8.50 9.63 18.66
N LEU A 684 8.93 8.53 18.04
CA LEU A 684 8.84 7.19 18.65
C LEU A 684 10.16 6.88 19.39
N SER A 685 11.29 7.16 18.76
CA SER A 685 12.63 6.99 19.33
C SER A 685 13.56 8.11 18.86
N SER A 686 14.87 8.01 19.14
CA SER A 686 15.87 8.93 18.57
C SER A 686 16.01 8.81 17.05
N SER A 687 15.61 7.67 16.47
CA SER A 687 15.74 7.34 15.06
C SER A 687 14.41 7.17 14.33
N GLU A 688 13.28 7.00 15.03
CA GLU A 688 11.97 6.76 14.41
C GLU A 688 10.91 7.79 14.80
N GLY A 689 10.01 8.11 13.88
CA GLY A 689 8.90 9.03 14.13
C GLY A 689 7.77 8.94 13.11
N LEU A 690 6.61 9.50 13.46
CA LEU A 690 5.41 9.54 12.62
C LEU A 690 5.10 10.98 12.20
N LEU A 691 5.03 11.25 10.91
CA LEU A 691 4.80 12.58 10.36
C LEU A 691 3.49 12.67 9.58
N VAL A 692 2.67 13.67 9.88
CA VAL A 692 1.53 14.07 9.04
C VAL A 692 1.98 15.22 8.14
N ALA A 693 2.35 14.94 6.89
CA ALA A 693 2.92 15.98 6.01
C ALA A 693 1.89 16.69 5.09
N GLY A 694 0.88 15.96 4.60
CA GLY A 694 -0.07 16.46 3.60
C GLY A 694 -1.49 16.72 4.12
N ASP A 695 -2.32 17.32 3.27
CA ASP A 695 -3.74 17.52 3.54
C ASP A 695 -4.58 16.29 3.17
N SER A 696 -5.71 16.10 3.85
CA SER A 696 -6.68 15.07 3.47
C SER A 696 -7.65 15.64 2.46
N ARG A 697 -7.73 15.01 1.28
CA ARG A 697 -8.81 15.26 0.31
C ARG A 697 -10.07 14.43 0.61
N CYS A 698 -9.96 13.43 1.48
CA CYS A 698 -11.06 12.55 1.84
C CYS A 698 -11.49 12.78 3.30
N ALA A 699 -12.71 12.38 3.62
CA ALA A 699 -13.23 12.42 4.99
C ALA A 699 -12.49 11.45 5.95
N GLY A 700 -11.57 10.62 5.43
CA GLY A 700 -10.89 9.58 6.19
C GLY A 700 -9.82 10.09 7.16
N THR A 701 -9.46 9.21 8.10
CA THR A 701 -8.35 9.42 9.01
C THR A 701 -7.02 9.30 8.28
N ARG A 702 -6.18 10.33 8.36
CA ARG A 702 -4.89 10.42 7.64
C ARG A 702 -3.92 9.34 8.09
N ASN A 703 -3.24 8.71 7.13
CA ASN A 703 -2.13 7.80 7.40
C ASN A 703 -0.81 8.59 7.52
N PRO A 704 -0.18 8.71 8.70
CA PRO A 704 1.12 9.36 8.83
C PRO A 704 2.19 8.61 8.04
N LEU A 705 3.27 9.29 7.68
CA LEU A 705 4.51 8.66 7.20
C LEU A 705 5.28 8.14 8.40
N LEU A 706 5.77 6.89 8.35
CA LEU A 706 6.78 6.43 9.29
C LEU A 706 8.15 6.82 8.73
N LEU A 707 8.93 7.51 9.55
CA LEU A 707 10.27 7.98 9.23
C LEU A 707 11.27 7.22 10.07
N ARG A 708 12.40 6.81 9.46
CA ARG A 708 13.51 6.17 10.16
C ARG A 708 14.81 6.74 9.69
N VAL A 709 15.65 7.17 10.61
CA VAL A 709 17.02 7.58 10.29
C VAL A 709 17.94 6.43 10.67
N VAL A 710 18.55 5.81 9.66
CA VAL A 710 19.28 4.54 9.81
C VAL A 710 20.77 4.76 10.04
N GLU A 711 21.33 5.84 9.48
CA GLU A 711 22.71 6.28 9.70
C GLU A 711 22.76 7.81 9.85
N GLN A 712 23.55 8.30 10.80
CA GLN A 712 23.71 9.72 11.12
C GLN A 712 25.18 10.14 11.39
N PRO A 713 26.08 10.13 10.39
CA PRO A 713 27.41 10.69 10.56
C PRO A 713 27.32 12.22 10.60
N GLY A 714 27.22 12.82 11.79
CA GLY A 714 27.09 14.28 11.95
C GLY A 714 25.79 14.89 11.38
N GLY A 715 24.81 14.06 11.02
CA GLY A 715 23.56 14.45 10.35
C GLY A 715 22.38 14.81 11.26
N PRO A 716 21.23 15.20 10.69
CA PRO A 716 20.03 15.55 11.45
C PRO A 716 19.44 14.36 12.22
N ASN A 717 18.95 14.61 13.43
CA ASN A 717 18.14 13.66 14.17
C ASN A 717 16.78 13.42 13.47
N VAL A 718 15.99 12.45 13.94
CA VAL A 718 14.70 12.11 13.31
C VAL A 718 13.72 13.28 13.24
N GLU A 719 13.77 14.21 14.20
CA GLU A 719 12.88 15.37 14.23
C GLU A 719 13.25 16.38 13.13
N GLN A 720 14.54 16.65 12.94
CA GLN A 720 15.00 17.51 11.86
C GLN A 720 14.77 16.85 10.49
N ALA A 721 15.00 15.54 10.35
CA ALA A 721 14.62 14.81 9.13
C ALA A 721 13.12 14.89 8.85
N ALA A 722 12.27 14.81 9.89
CA ALA A 722 10.83 14.98 9.75
C ALA A 722 10.45 16.41 9.35
N LYS A 723 11.12 17.43 9.89
CA LYS A 723 10.96 18.84 9.49
C LYS A 723 11.32 19.01 8.02
N ASP A 724 12.43 18.45 7.56
CA ASP A 724 12.86 18.52 6.15
C ASP A 724 11.88 17.81 5.22
N ILE A 725 11.39 16.62 5.58
CA ILE A 725 10.37 15.89 4.81
C ILE A 725 9.06 16.68 4.76
N TYR A 726 8.63 17.29 5.88
CA TYR A 726 7.44 18.14 5.89
C TYR A 726 7.61 19.35 4.98
N ARG A 727 8.75 20.06 5.06
CA ARG A 727 9.09 21.17 4.17
C ARG A 727 9.01 20.72 2.71
N MET A 728 9.70 19.63 2.36
CA MET A 728 9.71 19.12 0.99
C MET A 728 8.34 18.64 0.50
N SER A 729 7.41 18.27 1.40
CA SER A 729 6.03 17.97 0.98
C SER A 729 5.27 19.21 0.49
N LEU A 730 5.74 20.41 0.80
CA LEU A 730 5.12 21.66 0.35
C LEU A 730 5.67 22.16 -0.99
N VAL A 731 6.74 21.54 -1.50
CA VAL A 731 7.35 21.90 -2.78
C VAL A 731 6.76 21.03 -3.87
N THR A 732 5.64 21.45 -4.44
CA THR A 732 5.04 20.72 -5.56
C THR A 732 4.53 21.65 -6.64
N TYR A 733 4.90 21.32 -7.88
CA TYR A 733 4.43 22.02 -9.07
C TYR A 733 3.23 21.32 -9.72
N SER A 734 2.86 20.13 -9.22
CA SER A 734 1.72 19.36 -9.75
C SER A 734 0.37 19.80 -9.19
N ASN A 735 0.35 20.52 -8.06
CA ASN A 735 -0.91 20.97 -7.45
C ASN A 735 -0.69 22.17 -6.53
N LEU A 736 -1.35 23.28 -6.83
CA LEU A 736 -1.21 24.50 -6.03
C LEU A 736 -2.11 24.53 -4.78
N TRP A 737 -3.18 23.72 -4.78
CA TRP A 737 -4.31 23.87 -3.86
C TRP A 737 -4.30 22.86 -2.72
N THR A 738 -3.50 21.81 -2.82
CA THR A 738 -3.44 20.75 -1.82
C THR A 738 -2.02 20.36 -1.51
N LYS A 739 -1.72 20.11 -0.24
CA LYS A 739 -0.43 19.61 0.21
C LYS A 739 -0.33 18.10 -0.02
N PRO A 740 0.60 17.60 -0.84
CA PRO A 740 0.79 16.18 -1.03
C PRO A 740 1.30 15.52 0.25
N ARG A 741 1.03 14.22 0.38
CA ARG A 741 1.48 13.43 1.54
C ARG A 741 2.99 13.18 1.52
N LEU A 742 3.56 12.97 0.34
CA LEU A 742 4.96 12.59 0.16
C LEU A 742 5.83 13.83 -0.06
N PRO A 743 7.07 13.85 0.43
CA PRO A 743 8.02 14.91 0.10
C PRO A 743 8.32 14.91 -1.40
N ALA A 744 8.64 16.08 -1.95
CA ALA A 744 8.97 16.25 -3.36
C ALA A 744 10.04 15.26 -3.84
N THR A 745 11.10 15.08 -3.04
CA THR A 745 12.14 14.05 -3.20
C THR A 745 11.58 12.66 -3.57
N THR A 746 10.88 11.97 -2.66
CA THR A 746 10.38 10.61 -2.95
C THR A 746 9.18 10.58 -3.87
N ARG A 747 8.34 11.62 -3.89
CA ARG A 747 7.21 11.74 -4.83
C ARG A 747 7.70 11.83 -6.27
N ALA A 748 8.73 12.64 -6.52
CA ALA A 748 9.32 12.81 -7.85
C ALA A 748 9.98 11.51 -8.31
N ALA A 749 10.74 10.85 -7.43
CA ALA A 749 11.35 9.55 -7.72
C ALA A 749 10.28 8.49 -8.04
N ASP A 750 9.22 8.36 -7.24
CA ASP A 750 8.10 7.43 -7.48
C ASP A 750 7.42 7.70 -8.83
N ALA A 751 7.06 8.95 -9.10
CA ALA A 751 6.42 9.33 -10.36
C ALA A 751 7.31 9.05 -11.58
N ALA A 752 8.61 9.36 -11.49
CA ALA A 752 9.58 9.08 -12.54
C ALA A 752 9.76 7.56 -12.76
N ALA A 753 9.98 6.80 -11.70
CA ALA A 753 10.18 5.35 -11.78
C ALA A 753 8.95 4.64 -12.36
N TYR A 754 7.75 4.97 -11.87
CA TYR A 754 6.49 4.42 -12.39
C TYR A 754 6.25 4.79 -13.86
N PHE A 755 6.52 6.04 -14.22
CA PHE A 755 6.37 6.49 -15.60
C PHE A 755 7.28 5.70 -16.57
N HIS A 756 8.54 5.48 -16.19
CA HIS A 756 9.47 4.71 -17.02
C HIS A 756 9.15 3.22 -17.07
N ALA A 757 8.67 2.66 -15.96
CA ALA A 757 8.18 1.30 -15.93
C ALA A 757 6.98 1.10 -16.88
N SER A 758 5.99 2.00 -16.82
CA SER A 758 4.75 1.91 -17.60
C SER A 758 4.90 2.22 -19.09
N THR A 759 5.87 3.06 -19.50
CA THR A 759 6.08 3.42 -20.91
C THR A 759 6.91 2.42 -21.72
N GLY A 760 7.43 1.37 -21.08
CA GLY A 760 8.29 0.39 -21.74
C GLY A 760 9.67 0.95 -22.13
N THR A 761 10.05 2.14 -21.65
CA THR A 761 11.37 2.74 -21.95
C THR A 761 12.53 1.88 -21.47
N HIS A 762 12.30 0.98 -20.52
CA HIS A 762 13.26 -0.02 -20.07
C HIS A 762 13.72 -0.97 -21.20
N ALA A 763 12.86 -1.30 -22.16
CA ALA A 763 13.23 -2.20 -23.27
C ALA A 763 14.32 -1.57 -24.15
N MET A 764 14.25 -0.24 -24.33
CA MET A 764 15.26 0.54 -25.05
C MET A 764 16.54 0.73 -24.22
N LEU A 765 16.42 0.86 -22.90
CA LEU A 765 17.58 0.92 -22.02
C LEU A 765 18.34 -0.41 -21.97
N ARG A 766 17.64 -1.55 -22.12
CA ARG A 766 18.24 -2.89 -22.22
C ARG A 766 18.92 -3.17 -23.57
N SER A 767 18.43 -2.61 -24.67
CA SER A 767 19.02 -2.81 -26.00
C SER A 767 20.37 -2.09 -26.19
N GLY A 768 20.82 -1.31 -25.20
CA GLY A 768 22.02 -0.48 -25.33
C GLY A 768 21.80 0.78 -26.18
N GLU A 769 20.59 0.99 -26.71
CA GLU A 769 20.16 2.20 -27.42
C GLU A 769 19.88 3.35 -26.44
N SER A 770 20.69 3.48 -25.39
CA SER A 770 20.45 4.48 -24.35
C SER A 770 20.73 5.87 -24.91
N SER A 771 19.68 6.58 -25.28
CA SER A 771 19.73 8.03 -25.41
C SER A 771 20.11 8.61 -24.05
N GLU A 772 21.25 9.30 -23.95
CA GLU A 772 21.65 10.08 -22.76
C GLU A 772 20.51 10.99 -22.26
N ALA A 773 19.63 11.42 -23.17
CA ALA A 773 18.46 12.24 -22.88
C ALA A 773 17.46 11.58 -21.92
N LEU A 774 17.49 10.27 -21.72
CA LEU A 774 16.63 9.58 -20.75
C LEU A 774 17.26 9.42 -19.37
N ARG A 775 18.57 9.64 -19.22
CA ARG A 775 19.32 9.37 -17.98
C ARG A 775 19.52 10.61 -17.12
N PHE A 776 19.79 11.75 -17.73
CA PHE A 776 19.98 13.02 -17.04
C PHE A 776 19.13 14.11 -17.68
N LEU A 777 18.22 14.67 -16.89
CA LEU A 777 17.19 15.57 -17.40
C LEU A 777 17.30 16.99 -16.85
N GLY A 778 18.41 17.28 -16.16
CA GLY A 778 18.62 18.56 -15.48
C GLY A 778 17.41 18.92 -14.63
N ARG A 779 16.89 20.13 -14.84
CA ARG A 779 15.76 20.67 -14.09
C ARG A 779 14.39 20.32 -14.68
N GLN A 780 14.33 19.72 -15.88
CA GLN A 780 13.06 19.39 -16.52
C GLN A 780 12.35 18.24 -15.78
N GLN A 781 11.20 18.54 -15.18
CA GLN A 781 10.40 17.58 -14.42
C GLN A 781 9.32 16.93 -15.29
N TYR A 782 9.72 16.11 -16.25
CA TYR A 782 8.86 15.50 -17.28
C TYR A 782 7.70 14.63 -16.74
N TRP A 783 7.84 14.08 -15.54
CA TRP A 783 6.85 13.20 -14.88
C TRP A 783 5.67 13.95 -14.27
N LEU A 784 5.74 15.29 -14.18
CA LEU A 784 4.58 16.13 -13.85
C LEU A 784 3.49 15.99 -14.93
#